data_AF-A0AA41V383-F1
#
_entry.id   AF-A0AA41V383-F1
#
_cell.length_a   1.000
_cell.length_b   1.000
_cell.length_c   1.000
_cell.angle_alpha   90.00
_cell.angle_beta   90.00
_cell.angle_gamma   90.00
#
_symmetry.space_group_name_H-M   'P 1'
#
loop_
_entity.id
_entity.type
_entity.pdbx_description
1 polymer ?
#
loop_
_entity_poly.entity_id
_entity_poly.type
_entity_poly.pdbx_seq_one_letter_code
_entity_poly.pdbx_strand_id
1 'polypeptide(L)'
;ALIDYIKSDFDMSVYWKTLNSNGITKERLLSYDRGIHSEPNLRRDQKDGLLRDLGNYMRTLKAVHSGADLESAIANCMGYKAEGQGFMVGVNINPISGLPSGFPDLLRFVLNHVEDKNVEPLLESLLEAREELRPSLLNAHDRLRDLLFLDIALDSTVRTAIERGYEELNSAGPEKIMYFISLVLENLALSSDNNEDLIYCLKGWNHAINLAKGGDNNWALYAKSILDRTRLALTTKAEHYQNVLQPSAEYLGSLLGVDESALSIFTEEMIRAGSAASLSALLNRLDPVLRKTANLGSWQVISPVEVTGYVEVVNELLAVQNKTYERPTILVAKNVRGEEEIPDGTVAVLTPDMPDVLSHVSVRARNSKVCFATCFDPDILSDLQSKEGKLLCLKPTSADVVYSEVKDGELSGASTLNSTEDGSLPSISLVKKQFAGRYAISSEEFTSEMVGAKSRNISYLKGKVPSWVGIPTSIALPFGVFEEVLSDSSNKEVADKLQILKKRLGDGETETLGEIRKTVLGLTAPHQLVQELKNKMQSSDMPWPGNEGEERWEQAWMAIKRVWASKWNERAYYSTRKVKLDHDYLCMAVLVQEIINADYAFVIHTTNPSSGDSSEIYTEVVKGLGETLVGAYPGRALSFICKKDDLDSPKLLGYPSKPIGLFIRRSLIFRSDSNGEDLEGYAGAGLYDSVPMDEEDKVVVDYSTDPLIMDSNFRNKILSSIARAGHAIEELYGSAQDIEGVVKDGKIYVVQTRPQM
;
A
#
# COMPACT_ATOMS: atom_id res chain seq x y z
N ALA A 1 -15.49 38.48 -33.57
CA ALA A 1 -14.76 38.56 -34.86
C ALA A 1 -15.64 38.26 -36.07
N LEU A 2 -16.00 37.00 -36.38
CA LEU A 2 -16.83 36.69 -37.56
C LEU A 2 -18.24 37.32 -37.50
N ILE A 3 -18.89 37.30 -36.34
CA ILE A 3 -20.21 37.95 -36.16
C ILE A 3 -20.10 39.46 -36.36
N ASP A 4 -19.05 40.10 -35.85
CA ASP A 4 -18.84 41.55 -35.96
C ASP A 4 -18.50 41.96 -37.40
N TYR A 5 -17.71 41.15 -38.10
CA TYR A 5 -17.45 41.24 -39.54
C TYR A 5 -18.74 41.21 -40.36
N ILE A 6 -19.65 40.29 -40.05
CA ILE A 6 -20.92 40.19 -40.78
C ILE A 6 -21.87 41.35 -40.42
N LYS A 7 -21.89 41.79 -39.15
CA LYS A 7 -22.68 42.95 -38.69
C LYS A 7 -22.19 44.28 -39.29
N SER A 8 -20.89 44.44 -39.50
CA SER A 8 -20.28 45.61 -40.14
C SER A 8 -20.43 45.62 -41.67
N ASP A 9 -21.31 44.77 -42.21
CA ASP A 9 -21.53 44.63 -43.64
C ASP A 9 -20.28 44.13 -44.40
N PHE A 10 -19.58 43.18 -43.77
CA PHE A 10 -18.37 42.52 -44.28
C PHE A 10 -17.16 43.46 -44.36
N ASP A 11 -17.03 44.37 -43.39
CA ASP A 11 -15.85 45.22 -43.25
C ASP A 11 -14.71 44.47 -42.55
N MET A 12 -13.68 44.12 -43.33
CA MET A 12 -12.50 43.38 -42.87
C MET A 12 -11.70 44.15 -41.80
N SER A 13 -11.79 45.49 -41.77
CA SER A 13 -11.13 46.27 -40.74
C SER A 13 -11.71 45.99 -39.35
N VAL A 14 -13.02 45.76 -39.26
CA VAL A 14 -13.72 45.39 -38.02
C VAL A 14 -13.36 43.98 -37.58
N TYR A 15 -13.19 43.05 -38.52
CA TYR A 15 -12.71 41.69 -38.24
C TYR A 15 -11.35 41.70 -37.56
N TRP A 16 -10.36 42.35 -38.18
CA TRP A 16 -9.00 42.43 -37.63
C TRP A 16 -8.91 43.28 -36.37
N LYS A 17 -9.65 44.39 -36.29
CA LYS A 17 -9.73 45.20 -35.07
C LYS A 17 -10.22 44.35 -33.89
N THR A 18 -11.27 43.55 -34.11
CA THR A 18 -11.84 42.68 -33.07
C THR A 18 -10.84 41.62 -32.63
N LEU A 19 -10.16 40.96 -33.57
CA LEU A 19 -9.14 39.95 -33.23
C LEU A 19 -7.94 40.54 -32.49
N ASN A 20 -7.39 41.64 -33.01
CA ASN A 20 -6.23 42.30 -32.41
C ASN A 20 -6.54 42.84 -31.01
N SER A 21 -7.75 43.37 -30.78
CA SER A 21 -8.17 43.82 -29.44
C SER A 21 -8.27 42.69 -28.40
N ASN A 22 -8.28 41.43 -28.84
CA ASN A 22 -8.29 40.24 -28.00
C ASN A 22 -6.97 39.46 -28.08
N GLY A 23 -5.87 40.09 -28.52
CA GLY A 23 -4.54 39.48 -28.57
C GLY A 23 -4.39 38.35 -29.59
N ILE A 24 -5.29 38.25 -30.58
CA ILE A 24 -5.21 37.27 -31.66
C ILE A 24 -4.66 37.96 -32.91
N THR A 25 -3.37 37.75 -33.17
CA THR A 25 -2.68 38.30 -34.35
C THR A 25 -2.72 37.33 -35.53
N LYS A 26 -2.33 37.81 -36.71
CA LYS A 26 -2.23 36.97 -37.91
C LYS A 26 -1.21 35.84 -37.75
N GLU A 27 -0.09 36.11 -37.08
CA GLU A 27 0.95 35.12 -36.78
C GLU A 27 0.41 34.03 -35.84
N ARG A 28 -0.39 34.42 -34.83
CA ARG A 28 -1.03 33.48 -33.90
C ARG A 28 -2.07 32.59 -34.56
N LEU A 29 -2.82 33.11 -35.54
CA LEU A 29 -3.77 32.32 -36.33
C LEU A 29 -3.06 31.27 -37.19
N LEU A 30 -1.86 31.57 -37.67
CA LEU A 30 -1.04 30.66 -38.47
C LEU A 30 -0.36 29.56 -37.62
N SER A 31 -0.18 29.79 -36.32
CA SER A 31 0.50 28.85 -35.42
C SER A 31 -0.39 27.78 -34.81
N TYR A 32 -1.70 27.75 -35.13
CA TYR A 32 -2.61 26.70 -34.64
C TYR A 32 -2.37 25.37 -35.36
N ASP A 33 -2.67 24.24 -34.69
CA ASP A 33 -2.58 22.88 -35.26
C ASP A 33 -3.29 22.74 -36.61
N ARG A 34 -4.39 23.50 -36.79
CA ARG A 34 -5.00 23.77 -38.09
C ARG A 34 -4.93 25.27 -38.37
N GLY A 35 -3.79 25.72 -38.88
CA GLY A 35 -3.52 27.12 -39.17
C GLY A 35 -4.60 27.77 -40.04
N ILE A 36 -5.02 28.97 -39.65
CA ILE A 36 -6.00 29.76 -40.42
C ILE A 36 -5.22 30.68 -41.37
N HIS A 37 -5.12 30.27 -42.63
CA HIS A 37 -4.28 30.93 -43.64
C HIS A 37 -5.00 32.02 -44.44
N SER A 38 -6.32 32.10 -44.34
CA SER A 38 -7.14 32.99 -45.17
C SER A 38 -8.11 33.82 -44.35
N GLU A 39 -8.41 35.01 -44.87
CA GLU A 39 -9.48 35.86 -44.37
C GLU A 39 -10.85 35.28 -44.70
N PRO A 40 -11.89 35.59 -43.89
CA PRO A 40 -13.23 35.08 -44.12
C PRO A 40 -13.84 35.62 -45.42
N ASN A 41 -14.11 34.73 -46.36
CA ASN A 41 -14.80 35.03 -47.63
C ASN A 41 -16.27 34.60 -47.57
N LEU A 42 -17.12 35.48 -47.02
CA LEU A 42 -18.56 35.25 -46.83
C LEU A 42 -19.36 36.14 -47.77
N ARG A 43 -20.50 35.65 -48.29
CA ARG A 43 -21.30 36.40 -49.26
C ARG A 43 -22.47 37.14 -48.61
N ARG A 44 -22.86 38.27 -49.22
CA ARG A 44 -23.91 39.16 -48.69
C ARG A 44 -25.30 38.52 -48.67
N ASP A 45 -25.62 37.65 -49.62
CA ASP A 45 -26.86 36.87 -49.67
C ASP A 45 -27.00 35.89 -48.49
N GLN A 46 -25.89 35.56 -47.82
CA GLN A 46 -25.86 34.65 -46.68
C GLN A 46 -25.94 35.39 -45.34
N LYS A 47 -25.96 36.74 -45.33
CA LYS A 47 -25.81 37.57 -44.12
C LYS A 47 -26.76 37.17 -43.01
N ASP A 48 -28.06 37.14 -43.28
CA ASP A 48 -29.08 36.87 -42.25
C ASP A 48 -29.03 35.41 -41.78
N GLY A 49 -28.77 34.46 -42.69
CA GLY A 49 -28.60 33.05 -42.35
C GLY A 49 -27.37 32.79 -41.49
N LEU A 50 -26.23 33.39 -41.84
CA LEU A 50 -24.97 33.28 -41.09
C LEU A 50 -25.08 33.94 -39.73
N LEU A 51 -25.71 35.11 -39.62
CA LEU A 51 -25.94 35.76 -38.32
C LEU A 51 -26.81 34.92 -37.41
N ARG A 52 -27.87 34.28 -37.96
CA ARG A 52 -28.74 33.38 -37.20
C ARG A 52 -27.98 32.14 -36.75
N ASP A 53 -27.30 31.45 -37.66
CA ASP A 53 -26.70 30.14 -37.38
C ASP A 53 -25.43 30.26 -36.53
N LEU A 54 -24.53 31.22 -36.82
CA LEU A 54 -23.39 31.53 -35.96
C LEU A 54 -23.83 32.10 -34.62
N GLY A 55 -24.93 32.87 -34.59
CA GLY A 55 -25.53 33.36 -33.35
C GLY A 55 -26.08 32.24 -32.47
N ASN A 56 -26.76 31.26 -33.06
CA ASN A 56 -27.25 30.05 -32.37
C ASN A 56 -26.08 29.16 -31.92
N TYR A 57 -25.08 28.95 -32.75
CA TYR A 57 -23.87 28.20 -32.39
C TYR A 57 -23.11 28.87 -31.24
N MET A 58 -22.97 30.21 -31.29
CA MET A 58 -22.41 30.99 -30.18
C MET A 58 -23.28 30.91 -28.92
N ARG A 59 -24.62 30.87 -29.05
CA ARG A 59 -25.53 30.66 -27.91
C ARG A 59 -25.30 29.29 -27.27
N THR A 60 -25.16 28.24 -28.08
CA THR A 60 -24.89 26.88 -27.57
C THR A 60 -23.48 26.77 -26.99
N LEU A 61 -22.45 27.28 -27.66
CA LEU A 61 -21.08 27.34 -27.12
C LEU A 61 -21.05 28.08 -25.78
N LYS A 62 -21.67 29.26 -25.70
CA LYS A 62 -21.76 30.00 -24.44
C LYS A 62 -22.58 29.24 -23.41
N ALA A 63 -23.74 28.68 -23.74
CA ALA A 63 -24.53 27.92 -22.77
C ALA A 63 -23.81 26.67 -22.24
N VAL A 64 -23.11 25.94 -23.12
CA VAL A 64 -22.38 24.70 -22.80
C VAL A 64 -21.05 24.99 -22.07
N HIS A 65 -20.36 26.08 -22.40
CA HIS A 65 -19.13 26.50 -21.70
C HIS A 65 -19.38 27.41 -20.48
N SER A 66 -20.51 28.12 -20.38
CA SER A 66 -20.83 29.06 -19.28
C SER A 66 -21.18 28.39 -17.96
N GLY A 67 -21.45 27.08 -17.96
CA GLY A 67 -21.74 26.36 -16.73
C GLY A 67 -20.53 26.38 -15.78
N ALA A 68 -19.35 26.03 -16.29
CA ALA A 68 -18.13 25.86 -15.49
C ALA A 68 -17.03 26.91 -15.82
N ASP A 69 -17.34 27.92 -16.64
CA ASP A 69 -16.48 29.08 -16.83
C ASP A 69 -16.44 29.91 -15.55
N LEU A 70 -15.24 30.22 -15.05
CA LEU A 70 -15.05 30.84 -13.74
C LEU A 70 -15.75 32.20 -13.62
N GLU A 71 -15.61 33.07 -14.63
CA GLU A 71 -16.25 34.39 -14.64
C GLU A 71 -17.78 34.25 -14.64
N SER A 72 -18.31 33.36 -15.49
CA SER A 72 -19.75 33.08 -15.57
C SER A 72 -20.31 32.47 -14.27
N ALA A 73 -19.61 31.52 -13.67
CA ALA A 73 -20.02 30.86 -12.44
C ALA A 73 -20.02 31.82 -11.24
N ILE A 74 -19.00 32.68 -11.13
CA ILE A 74 -18.93 33.75 -10.14
C ILE A 74 -20.06 34.76 -10.36
N ALA A 75 -20.28 35.21 -11.59
CA ALA A 75 -21.36 36.15 -11.92
C ALA A 75 -22.76 35.59 -11.59
N ASN A 76 -22.98 34.29 -11.84
CA ASN A 76 -24.23 33.61 -11.50
C ASN A 76 -24.47 33.56 -9.98
N CYS A 77 -23.41 33.44 -9.18
CA CYS A 77 -23.50 33.36 -7.71
C CYS A 77 -23.57 34.74 -7.05
N MET A 78 -22.75 35.70 -7.49
CA MET A 78 -22.72 37.07 -6.94
C MET A 78 -23.85 37.95 -7.47
N GLY A 79 -24.58 37.48 -8.47
CA GLY A 79 -25.61 38.25 -9.15
C GLY A 79 -25.03 39.15 -10.25
N TYR A 80 -25.79 39.27 -11.34
CA TYR A 80 -25.39 40.02 -12.51
C TYR A 80 -26.58 40.77 -13.10
N LYS A 81 -26.33 42.03 -13.47
CA LYS A 81 -27.26 42.89 -14.22
C LYS A 81 -26.60 43.31 -15.53
N ALA A 82 -27.16 42.86 -16.65
CA ALA A 82 -26.78 43.34 -17.97
C ALA A 82 -27.50 44.65 -18.29
N GLU A 83 -26.80 45.78 -18.16
CA GLU A 83 -27.27 47.10 -18.62
C GLU A 83 -26.52 47.50 -19.91
N GLY A 84 -27.25 47.72 -21.02
CA GLY A 84 -26.65 48.09 -22.32
C GLY A 84 -27.51 47.73 -23.55
N GLN A 85 -26.88 47.67 -24.75
CA GLN A 85 -27.47 47.08 -25.96
C GLN A 85 -26.71 45.79 -26.32
N GLY A 86 -27.41 44.65 -26.29
CA GLY A 86 -26.82 43.32 -26.45
C GLY A 86 -27.82 42.19 -26.17
N PHE A 87 -27.39 40.94 -26.29
CA PHE A 87 -28.26 39.75 -26.21
C PHE A 87 -28.66 39.33 -24.79
N MET A 88 -28.09 39.93 -23.73
CA MET A 88 -28.41 39.67 -22.32
C MET A 88 -29.19 40.80 -21.63
N VAL A 89 -29.55 41.85 -22.36
CA VAL A 89 -30.20 43.04 -21.81
C VAL A 89 -31.52 42.66 -21.14
N GLY A 90 -31.66 42.98 -19.85
CA GLY A 90 -32.84 42.66 -19.03
C GLY A 90 -32.74 41.39 -18.17
N VAL A 91 -31.65 40.61 -18.28
CA VAL A 91 -31.38 39.51 -17.35
C VAL A 91 -30.90 40.09 -16.02
N ASN A 92 -31.63 39.79 -14.95
CA ASN A 92 -31.27 40.12 -13.57
C ASN A 92 -31.18 38.83 -12.76
N ILE A 93 -29.96 38.42 -12.44
CA ILE A 93 -29.72 37.29 -11.52
C ILE A 93 -29.41 37.89 -10.16
N ASN A 94 -30.21 37.53 -9.15
CA ASN A 94 -29.96 37.98 -7.79
C ASN A 94 -28.79 37.19 -7.17
N PRO A 95 -27.98 37.82 -6.31
CA PRO A 95 -26.96 37.11 -5.54
C PRO A 95 -27.56 35.96 -4.73
N ILE A 96 -26.80 34.89 -4.56
CA ILE A 96 -27.18 33.78 -3.67
C ILE A 96 -27.14 34.28 -2.22
N SER A 97 -28.25 34.08 -1.50
CA SER A 97 -28.37 34.44 -0.09
C SER A 97 -27.63 33.46 0.81
N GLY A 98 -27.02 33.95 1.89
CA GLY A 98 -26.37 33.09 2.89
C GLY A 98 -24.91 32.72 2.58
N LEU A 99 -24.31 33.30 1.53
CA LEU A 99 -22.88 33.22 1.31
C LEU A 99 -22.10 33.92 2.45
N PRO A 100 -20.89 33.44 2.82
CA PRO A 100 -20.05 34.08 3.82
C PRO A 100 -19.74 35.54 3.47
N SER A 101 -19.58 36.40 4.48
CA SER A 101 -19.46 37.85 4.26
C SER A 101 -18.19 38.28 3.52
N GLY A 102 -17.10 37.50 3.62
CA GLY A 102 -15.84 37.74 2.89
C GLY A 102 -15.79 37.14 1.48
N PHE A 103 -16.66 36.17 1.21
CA PHE A 103 -16.66 35.38 -0.02
C PHE A 103 -16.74 36.23 -1.32
N PRO A 104 -17.57 37.29 -1.42
CA PRO A 104 -17.60 38.12 -2.63
C PRO A 104 -16.29 38.85 -2.92
N ASP A 105 -15.57 39.29 -1.88
CA ASP A 105 -14.29 39.98 -2.06
C ASP A 105 -13.19 38.98 -2.44
N LEU A 106 -13.24 37.76 -1.90
CA LEU A 106 -12.37 36.66 -2.28
C LEU A 106 -12.56 36.25 -3.76
N LEU A 107 -13.81 36.10 -4.23
CA LEU A 107 -14.08 35.80 -5.64
C LEU A 107 -13.64 36.93 -6.59
N ARG A 108 -13.76 38.20 -6.17
CA ARG A 108 -13.21 39.33 -6.94
C ARG A 108 -11.69 39.29 -6.98
N PHE A 109 -11.04 38.94 -5.87
CA PHE A 109 -9.60 38.77 -5.84
C PHE A 109 -9.18 37.69 -6.83
N VAL A 110 -9.82 36.52 -6.80
CA VAL A 110 -9.56 35.43 -7.76
C VAL A 110 -9.66 35.95 -9.19
N LEU A 111 -10.78 36.58 -9.58
CA LEU A 111 -10.96 37.09 -10.94
C LEU A 111 -9.87 38.07 -11.38
N ASN A 112 -9.44 38.97 -10.49
CA ASN A 112 -8.43 39.97 -10.80
C ASN A 112 -7.03 39.38 -11.00
N HIS A 113 -6.75 38.21 -10.42
CA HIS A 113 -5.41 37.59 -10.42
C HIS A 113 -5.35 36.30 -11.24
N VAL A 114 -6.45 35.87 -11.90
CA VAL A 114 -6.47 34.65 -12.73
C VAL A 114 -5.40 34.66 -13.82
N GLU A 115 -5.00 35.81 -14.35
CA GLU A 115 -3.98 35.92 -15.41
C GLU A 115 -2.56 36.21 -14.89
N ASP A 116 -2.38 36.30 -13.57
CA ASP A 116 -1.07 36.65 -13.00
C ASP A 116 -0.03 35.56 -13.20
N LYS A 117 1.23 35.98 -13.31
CA LYS A 117 2.38 35.07 -13.44
C LYS A 117 2.70 34.36 -12.13
N ASN A 118 2.69 35.10 -11.02
CA ASN A 118 2.86 34.51 -9.70
C ASN A 118 1.55 33.86 -9.28
N VAL A 119 1.52 32.53 -9.29
CA VAL A 119 0.29 31.77 -9.04
C VAL A 119 0.03 31.50 -7.56
N GLU A 120 0.99 31.72 -6.65
CA GLU A 120 0.84 31.37 -5.24
C GLU A 120 -0.36 32.07 -4.56
N PRO A 121 -0.52 33.41 -4.62
CA PRO A 121 -1.67 34.07 -3.99
C PRO A 121 -3.01 33.68 -4.62
N LEU A 122 -3.00 33.38 -5.93
CA LEU A 122 -4.18 32.90 -6.65
C LEU A 122 -4.58 31.50 -6.16
N LEU A 123 -3.62 30.59 -6.01
CA LEU A 123 -3.87 29.23 -5.53
C LEU A 123 -4.43 29.23 -4.11
N GLU A 124 -3.82 29.99 -3.20
CA GLU A 124 -4.31 30.15 -1.83
C GLU A 124 -5.75 30.67 -1.81
N SER A 125 -6.03 31.72 -2.59
CA SER A 125 -7.38 32.31 -2.65
C SER A 125 -8.42 31.38 -3.28
N LEU A 126 -8.02 30.56 -4.26
CA LEU A 126 -8.90 29.56 -4.85
C LEU A 126 -9.27 28.48 -3.83
N LEU A 127 -8.30 27.99 -3.05
CA LEU A 127 -8.55 26.98 -2.01
C LEU A 127 -9.39 27.53 -0.87
N GLU A 128 -9.09 28.74 -0.40
CA GLU A 128 -9.89 29.45 0.60
C GLU A 128 -11.35 29.61 0.10
N ALA A 129 -11.54 29.95 -1.17
CA ALA A 129 -12.88 30.07 -1.74
C ALA A 129 -13.61 28.72 -1.75
N ARG A 130 -12.93 27.63 -2.09
CA ARG A 130 -13.52 26.29 -2.06
C ARG A 130 -13.84 25.83 -0.63
N GLU A 131 -12.99 26.16 0.35
CA GLU A 131 -13.23 25.88 1.76
C GLU A 131 -14.46 26.66 2.28
N GLU A 132 -14.54 27.97 2.02
CA GLU A 132 -15.68 28.82 2.41
C GLU A 132 -16.99 28.38 1.74
N LEU A 133 -16.91 27.86 0.52
CA LEU A 133 -18.07 27.37 -0.23
C LEU A 133 -18.61 26.03 0.33
N ARG A 134 -17.74 25.19 0.91
CA ARG A 134 -18.05 23.81 1.32
C ARG A 134 -19.30 23.67 2.20
N PRO A 135 -19.50 24.48 3.27
CA PRO A 135 -20.73 24.39 4.08
C PRO A 135 -22.01 24.64 3.28
N SER A 136 -21.93 25.45 2.23
CA SER A 136 -23.07 25.76 1.36
C SER A 136 -23.40 24.62 0.39
N LEU A 137 -22.42 23.77 0.06
CA LEU A 137 -22.62 22.58 -0.78
C LEU A 137 -23.25 21.41 -0.02
N LEU A 138 -23.04 21.35 1.30
CA LEU A 138 -23.56 20.27 2.15
C LEU A 138 -25.03 20.47 2.57
N ASN A 139 -25.56 21.69 2.43
CA ASN A 139 -26.92 22.04 2.82
C ASN A 139 -27.85 22.14 1.60
N ALA A 140 -29.13 21.79 1.78
CA ALA A 140 -30.12 21.96 0.74
C ALA A 140 -30.28 23.44 0.38
N HIS A 141 -30.10 23.78 -0.90
CA HIS A 141 -30.18 25.15 -1.39
C HIS A 141 -30.92 25.21 -2.73
N ASP A 142 -31.84 26.17 -2.88
CA ASP A 142 -32.63 26.37 -4.12
C ASP A 142 -31.76 26.66 -5.37
N ARG A 143 -30.50 27.05 -5.17
CA ARG A 143 -29.51 27.33 -6.23
C ARG A 143 -28.26 26.45 -6.10
N LEU A 144 -28.39 25.26 -5.51
CA LEU A 144 -27.29 24.30 -5.33
C LEU A 144 -26.54 24.02 -6.62
N ARG A 145 -27.26 23.92 -7.75
CA ARG A 145 -26.66 23.74 -9.07
C ARG A 145 -25.60 24.80 -9.37
N ASP A 146 -25.91 26.07 -9.11
CA ASP A 146 -25.01 27.17 -9.45
C ASP A 146 -23.79 27.20 -8.50
N LEU A 147 -23.95 26.77 -7.25
CA LEU A 147 -22.84 26.57 -6.30
C LEU A 147 -21.93 25.39 -6.72
N LEU A 148 -22.49 24.28 -7.19
CA LEU A 148 -21.72 23.15 -7.72
C LEU A 148 -20.90 23.55 -8.94
N PHE A 149 -21.50 24.31 -9.85
CA PHE A 149 -20.80 24.85 -11.01
C PHE A 149 -19.68 25.82 -10.63
N LEU A 150 -19.88 26.64 -9.58
CA LEU A 150 -18.82 27.47 -9.02
C LEU A 150 -17.67 26.62 -8.46
N ASP A 151 -17.95 25.57 -7.68
CA ASP A 151 -16.89 24.70 -7.15
C ASP A 151 -16.10 23.99 -8.27
N ILE A 152 -16.78 23.47 -9.29
CA ILE A 152 -16.13 22.87 -10.47
C ILE A 152 -15.25 23.89 -11.20
N ALA A 153 -15.72 25.13 -11.35
CA ALA A 153 -14.95 26.19 -11.98
C ALA A 153 -13.70 26.57 -11.16
N LEU A 154 -13.83 26.64 -9.83
CA LEU A 154 -12.71 26.89 -8.92
C LEU A 154 -11.67 25.76 -8.99
N ASP A 155 -12.08 24.49 -8.90
CA ASP A 155 -11.20 23.32 -9.02
C ASP A 155 -10.44 23.29 -10.36
N SER A 156 -11.14 23.54 -11.47
CA SER A 156 -10.53 23.62 -12.80
C SER A 156 -9.51 24.76 -12.91
N THR A 157 -9.78 25.88 -12.24
CA THR A 157 -8.86 27.03 -12.18
C THR A 157 -7.62 26.70 -11.35
N VAL A 158 -7.76 25.96 -10.24
CA VAL A 158 -6.61 25.49 -9.44
C VAL A 158 -5.66 24.66 -10.30
N ARG A 159 -6.18 23.68 -11.06
CA ARG A 159 -5.36 22.87 -11.98
C ARG A 159 -4.60 23.74 -12.98
N THR A 160 -5.30 24.68 -13.63
CA THR A 160 -4.71 25.56 -14.65
C THR A 160 -3.66 26.51 -14.05
N ALA A 161 -3.86 26.97 -12.80
CA ALA A 161 -2.88 27.77 -12.07
C ALA A 161 -1.64 26.96 -11.71
N ILE A 162 -1.79 25.71 -11.26
CA ILE A 162 -0.65 24.80 -10.96
C ILE A 162 0.19 24.54 -12.21
N GLU A 163 -0.45 24.22 -13.34
CA GLU A 163 0.23 23.93 -14.61
C GLU A 163 1.05 25.13 -15.09
N ARG A 164 0.54 26.36 -14.92
CA ARG A 164 1.30 27.59 -15.21
C ARG A 164 2.47 27.79 -14.23
N GLY A 165 2.28 27.44 -12.96
CA GLY A 165 3.33 27.50 -11.94
C GLY A 165 4.51 26.55 -12.18
N TYR A 166 4.39 25.54 -13.05
CA TYR A 166 5.48 24.58 -13.33
C TYR A 166 6.76 25.23 -13.87
N GLU A 167 6.65 26.32 -14.61
CA GLU A 167 7.82 27.06 -15.09
C GLU A 167 8.65 27.60 -13.92
N GLU A 168 7.99 28.13 -12.88
CA GLU A 168 8.68 28.63 -11.68
C GLU A 168 9.35 27.51 -10.87
N LEU A 169 8.81 26.30 -10.94
CA LEU A 169 9.35 25.14 -10.22
C LEU A 169 10.64 24.58 -10.86
N ASN A 170 10.98 24.99 -12.09
CA ASN A 170 12.20 24.56 -12.80
C ASN A 170 13.50 24.90 -12.10
N SER A 171 13.54 26.00 -11.36
CA SER A 171 14.71 26.44 -10.60
C SER A 171 14.45 26.50 -9.10
N ALA A 172 13.30 26.01 -8.62
CA ALA A 172 12.89 26.12 -7.24
C ALA A 172 13.57 25.09 -6.33
N GLY A 173 13.81 25.47 -5.07
CA GLY A 173 14.21 24.56 -4.00
C GLY A 173 13.11 23.57 -3.61
N PRO A 174 13.44 22.49 -2.90
CA PRO A 174 12.48 21.46 -2.50
C PRO A 174 11.32 22.01 -1.67
N GLU A 175 11.52 23.04 -0.85
CA GLU A 175 10.50 23.64 0.00
C GLU A 175 9.34 24.22 -0.81
N LYS A 176 9.63 24.88 -1.93
CA LYS A 176 8.60 25.45 -2.81
C LYS A 176 7.84 24.35 -3.56
N ILE A 177 8.51 23.26 -3.95
CA ILE A 177 7.82 22.09 -4.54
C ILE A 177 6.90 21.43 -3.52
N MET A 178 7.38 21.24 -2.27
CA MET A 178 6.56 20.70 -1.18
C MET A 178 5.34 21.60 -0.88
N TYR A 179 5.51 22.92 -0.94
CA TYR A 179 4.40 23.86 -0.76
C TYR A 179 3.35 23.73 -1.86
N PHE A 180 3.76 23.63 -3.12
CA PHE A 180 2.83 23.38 -4.22
C PHE A 180 2.11 22.04 -4.04
N ILE A 181 2.83 20.98 -3.63
CA ILE A 181 2.23 19.68 -3.31
C ILE A 181 1.14 19.81 -2.24
N SER A 182 1.36 20.57 -1.15
CA SER A 182 0.33 20.78 -0.13
C SER A 182 -0.91 21.47 -0.69
N LEU A 183 -0.77 22.49 -1.55
CA LEU A 183 -1.89 23.19 -2.17
C LEU A 183 -2.69 22.25 -3.11
N VAL A 184 -2.02 21.46 -3.94
CA VAL A 184 -2.70 20.51 -4.85
C VAL A 184 -3.40 19.40 -4.06
N LEU A 185 -2.76 18.91 -3.00
CA LEU A 185 -3.31 17.87 -2.14
C LEU A 185 -4.53 18.35 -1.35
N GLU A 186 -4.50 19.59 -0.86
CA GLU A 186 -5.65 20.25 -0.23
C GLU A 186 -6.81 20.38 -1.23
N ASN A 187 -6.53 20.82 -2.46
CA ASN A 187 -7.52 20.86 -3.53
C ASN A 187 -8.19 19.50 -3.76
N LEU A 188 -7.37 18.44 -3.83
CA LEU A 188 -7.85 17.08 -4.02
C LEU A 188 -8.65 16.57 -2.81
N ALA A 189 -8.25 16.93 -1.59
CA ALA A 189 -8.99 16.60 -0.38
C ALA A 189 -10.36 17.30 -0.34
N LEU A 190 -10.45 18.54 -0.82
CA LEU A 190 -11.73 19.26 -0.95
C LEU A 190 -12.65 18.58 -1.96
N SER A 191 -12.10 18.07 -3.07
CA SER A 191 -12.82 17.33 -4.14
C SER A 191 -13.09 15.86 -3.84
N SER A 192 -12.75 15.35 -2.64
CA SER A 192 -12.86 13.92 -2.30
C SER A 192 -13.75 13.68 -1.09
N ASP A 193 -14.61 12.66 -1.19
CA ASP A 193 -15.24 12.02 -0.03
C ASP A 193 -14.26 11.05 0.66
N ASN A 194 -14.49 10.72 1.94
CA ASN A 194 -13.61 9.87 2.74
C ASN A 194 -12.12 10.29 2.59
N ASN A 195 -11.86 11.57 2.81
CA ASN A 195 -10.58 12.23 2.53
C ASN A 195 -9.60 12.20 3.72
N GLU A 196 -9.87 11.38 4.74
CA GLU A 196 -9.07 11.30 5.97
C GLU A 196 -7.58 11.06 5.68
N ASP A 197 -7.26 10.11 4.79
CA ASP A 197 -5.86 9.81 4.43
C ASP A 197 -5.17 10.97 3.68
N LEU A 198 -5.91 11.70 2.84
CA LEU A 198 -5.41 12.90 2.15
C LEU A 198 -5.14 14.03 3.14
N ILE A 199 -6.00 14.20 4.14
CA ILE A 199 -5.82 15.17 5.22
C ILE A 199 -4.57 14.81 6.05
N TYR A 200 -4.34 13.53 6.36
CA TYR A 200 -3.13 13.11 7.06
C TYR A 200 -1.86 13.31 6.22
N CYS A 201 -1.92 13.07 4.91
CA CYS A 201 -0.84 13.44 4.00
C CYS A 201 -0.58 14.96 4.00
N LEU A 202 -1.63 15.80 4.03
CA LEU A 202 -1.51 17.26 4.08
C LEU A 202 -0.84 17.73 5.37
N LYS A 203 -1.28 17.20 6.53
CA LYS A 203 -0.60 17.44 7.83
C LYS A 203 0.88 17.04 7.77
N GLY A 204 1.17 15.90 7.14
CA GLY A 204 2.53 15.41 6.91
C GLY A 204 3.37 16.38 6.08
N TRP A 205 2.86 16.87 4.95
CA TRP A 205 3.58 17.85 4.11
C TRP A 205 3.86 19.15 4.85
N ASN A 206 2.87 19.67 5.59
CA ASN A 206 3.05 20.86 6.43
C ASN A 206 4.13 20.65 7.49
N HIS A 207 4.18 19.48 8.12
CA HIS A 207 5.26 19.16 9.05
C HIS A 207 6.63 19.04 8.37
N ALA A 208 6.69 18.39 7.20
CA ALA A 208 7.92 18.25 6.41
C ALA A 208 8.52 19.61 6.01
N ILE A 209 7.67 20.55 5.59
CA ILE A 209 8.06 21.93 5.28
C ILE A 209 8.64 22.62 6.52
N ASN A 210 8.03 22.43 7.69
CA ASN A 210 8.51 23.01 8.95
C ASN A 210 9.87 22.41 9.37
N LEU A 211 10.06 21.10 9.23
CA LEU A 211 11.35 20.43 9.48
C LEU A 211 12.45 20.96 8.55
N ALA A 212 12.15 21.12 7.27
CA ALA A 212 13.08 21.66 6.28
C ALA A 212 13.50 23.10 6.63
N LYS A 213 12.52 23.96 6.95
CA LYS A 213 12.78 25.34 7.40
C LYS A 213 13.57 25.41 8.71
N GLY A 214 13.37 24.44 9.61
CA GLY A 214 14.09 24.32 10.88
C GLY A 214 15.50 23.74 10.77
N GLY A 215 15.90 23.24 9.59
CA GLY A 215 17.22 22.64 9.37
C GLY A 215 17.39 21.25 10.00
N ASP A 216 16.30 20.49 10.20
CA ASP A 216 16.39 19.12 10.75
C ASP A 216 17.03 18.17 9.74
N ASN A 217 18.09 17.45 10.12
CA ASN A 217 18.81 16.57 9.20
C ASN A 217 17.96 15.42 8.61
N ASN A 218 16.83 15.08 9.21
CA ASN A 218 15.93 14.01 8.77
C ASN A 218 14.73 14.53 7.98
N TRP A 219 14.64 15.84 7.68
CA TRP A 219 13.48 16.41 6.97
C TRP A 219 13.20 15.69 5.64
N ALA A 220 14.24 15.35 4.89
CA ALA A 220 14.11 14.71 3.58
C ALA A 220 13.64 13.26 3.72
N LEU A 221 14.09 12.57 4.77
CA LEU A 221 13.66 11.20 5.08
C LEU A 221 12.19 11.16 5.50
N TYR A 222 11.76 12.14 6.30
CA TYR A 222 10.36 12.30 6.68
C TYR A 222 9.49 12.65 5.47
N ALA A 223 9.88 13.67 4.69
CA ALA A 223 9.18 14.08 3.47
C ALA A 223 9.04 12.92 2.48
N LYS A 224 10.06 12.05 2.36
CA LYS A 224 10.00 10.85 1.51
C LYS A 224 8.90 9.88 1.95
N SER A 225 8.69 9.69 3.25
CA SER A 225 7.59 8.85 3.75
C SER A 225 6.21 9.42 3.41
N ILE A 226 6.06 10.75 3.49
CA ILE A 226 4.81 11.44 3.13
C ILE A 226 4.59 11.38 1.61
N LEU A 227 5.65 11.49 0.81
CA LEU A 227 5.59 11.29 -0.64
C LEU A 227 5.08 9.89 -1.00
N ASP A 228 5.62 8.85 -0.35
CA ASP A 228 5.17 7.48 -0.57
C ASP A 228 3.71 7.29 -0.20
N ARG A 229 3.29 7.81 0.96
CA ARG A 229 1.89 7.74 1.40
C ARG A 229 0.96 8.51 0.47
N THR A 230 1.38 9.69 -0.02
CA THR A 230 0.59 10.48 -0.97
C THR A 230 0.39 9.73 -2.29
N ARG A 231 1.41 8.99 -2.77
CA ARG A 231 1.29 8.11 -3.95
C ARG A 231 0.28 6.99 -3.69
N LEU A 232 0.31 6.34 -2.52
CA LEU A 232 -0.66 5.31 -2.16
C LEU A 232 -2.09 5.85 -2.11
N ALA A 233 -2.28 7.05 -1.57
CA ALA A 233 -3.57 7.71 -1.53
C ALA A 233 -4.10 8.01 -2.95
N LEU A 234 -3.22 8.45 -3.86
CA LEU A 234 -3.56 8.63 -5.28
C LEU A 234 -3.96 7.32 -5.96
N THR A 235 -3.20 6.23 -5.75
CA THR A 235 -3.52 4.90 -6.30
C THR A 235 -4.89 4.43 -5.79
N THR A 236 -5.12 4.52 -4.48
CA THR A 236 -6.40 4.13 -3.85
C THR A 236 -7.58 4.90 -4.45
N LYS A 237 -7.40 6.21 -4.71
CA LYS A 237 -8.44 7.03 -5.35
C LYS A 237 -8.65 6.68 -6.81
N ALA A 238 -7.57 6.43 -7.56
CA ALA A 238 -7.66 5.98 -8.95
C ALA A 238 -8.43 4.67 -9.07
N GLU A 239 -8.13 3.69 -8.21
CA GLU A 239 -8.86 2.41 -8.15
C GLU A 239 -10.33 2.60 -7.77
N HIS A 240 -10.62 3.49 -6.82
CA HIS A 240 -12.00 3.81 -6.47
C HIS A 240 -12.78 4.37 -7.66
N TYR A 241 -12.22 5.35 -8.38
CA TYR A 241 -12.85 5.91 -9.57
C TYR A 241 -13.00 4.86 -10.67
N GLN A 242 -11.99 4.01 -10.89
CA GLN A 242 -12.09 2.89 -11.83
C GLN A 242 -13.30 2.00 -11.50
N ASN A 243 -13.47 1.63 -10.24
CA ASN A 243 -14.56 0.76 -9.82
C ASN A 243 -15.95 1.43 -9.91
N VAL A 244 -16.03 2.75 -9.77
CA VAL A 244 -17.31 3.49 -9.77
C VAL A 244 -17.71 3.93 -11.18
N LEU A 245 -16.78 4.48 -11.96
CA LEU A 245 -17.06 5.15 -13.24
C LEU A 245 -16.98 4.19 -14.43
N GLN A 246 -15.96 3.32 -14.46
CA GLN A 246 -15.68 2.49 -15.62
C GLN A 246 -16.84 1.57 -16.02
N PRO A 247 -17.54 0.86 -15.08
CA PRO A 247 -18.65 0.00 -15.46
C PRO A 247 -19.80 0.75 -16.15
N SER A 248 -20.06 1.99 -15.72
CA SER A 248 -21.08 2.85 -16.33
C SER A 248 -20.65 3.35 -17.71
N ALA A 249 -19.37 3.71 -17.86
CA ALA A 249 -18.80 4.13 -19.14
C ALA A 249 -18.86 3.00 -20.18
N GLU A 250 -18.49 1.77 -19.82
CA GLU A 250 -18.57 0.60 -20.69
C GLU A 250 -20.02 0.27 -21.08
N TYR A 251 -20.94 0.30 -20.10
CA TYR A 251 -22.36 0.05 -20.35
C TYR A 251 -22.97 1.06 -21.33
N LEU A 252 -22.82 2.36 -21.06
CA LEU A 252 -23.39 3.41 -21.93
C LEU A 252 -22.64 3.48 -23.27
N GLY A 253 -21.32 3.34 -23.23
CA GLY A 253 -20.45 3.36 -24.40
C GLY A 253 -20.79 2.29 -25.42
N SER A 254 -20.99 1.05 -24.95
CA SER A 254 -21.38 -0.08 -25.81
C SER A 254 -22.74 0.14 -26.47
N LEU A 255 -23.71 0.72 -25.76
CA LEU A 255 -25.04 1.05 -26.31
C LEU A 255 -24.99 2.20 -27.33
N LEU A 256 -24.09 3.16 -27.13
CA LEU A 256 -23.94 4.33 -27.99
C LEU A 256 -22.99 4.08 -29.18
N GLY A 257 -22.34 2.93 -29.25
CA GLY A 257 -21.38 2.59 -30.31
C GLY A 257 -20.10 3.43 -30.23
N VAL A 258 -19.66 3.78 -29.02
CA VAL A 258 -18.37 4.46 -28.79
C VAL A 258 -17.23 3.49 -29.04
N ASP A 259 -16.13 3.99 -29.59
CA ASP A 259 -14.93 3.20 -29.89
C ASP A 259 -14.33 2.54 -28.63
N GLU A 260 -13.95 1.27 -28.73
CA GLU A 260 -13.43 0.46 -27.61
C GLU A 260 -12.14 1.04 -27.02
N SER A 261 -11.30 1.67 -27.84
CA SER A 261 -10.07 2.30 -27.35
C SER A 261 -10.37 3.51 -26.46
N ALA A 262 -11.42 4.29 -26.78
CA ALA A 262 -11.85 5.40 -25.95
C ALA A 262 -12.56 4.93 -24.67
N LEU A 263 -13.28 3.81 -24.73
CA LEU A 263 -13.96 3.23 -23.57
C LEU A 263 -12.98 2.66 -22.55
N SER A 264 -11.98 1.91 -23.00
CA SER A 264 -11.03 1.22 -22.11
C SER A 264 -10.20 2.17 -21.24
N ILE A 265 -10.02 3.43 -21.66
CA ILE A 265 -9.25 4.45 -20.93
C ILE A 265 -10.11 5.58 -20.35
N PHE A 266 -11.44 5.52 -20.45
CA PHE A 266 -12.33 6.63 -20.09
C PHE A 266 -12.06 7.17 -18.68
N THR A 267 -12.01 6.28 -17.69
CA THR A 267 -11.79 6.67 -16.29
C THR A 267 -10.37 7.20 -16.07
N GLU A 268 -9.38 6.63 -16.77
CA GLU A 268 -7.99 7.11 -16.72
C GLU A 268 -7.89 8.55 -17.24
N GLU A 269 -8.55 8.87 -18.36
CA GLU A 269 -8.60 10.24 -18.90
C GLU A 269 -9.32 11.21 -17.94
N MET A 270 -10.37 10.75 -17.25
CA MET A 270 -11.02 11.55 -16.20
C MET A 270 -10.09 11.87 -15.04
N ILE A 271 -9.31 10.89 -14.56
CA ILE A 271 -8.29 11.11 -13.53
C ILE A 271 -7.20 12.05 -14.04
N ARG A 272 -6.75 11.87 -15.29
CA ARG A 272 -5.69 12.67 -15.90
C ARG A 272 -6.10 14.12 -16.11
N ALA A 273 -7.38 14.37 -16.35
CA ALA A 273 -7.95 15.71 -16.46
C ALA A 273 -8.09 16.44 -15.11
N GLY A 274 -7.93 15.74 -13.98
CA GLY A 274 -8.07 16.30 -12.63
C GLY A 274 -6.76 16.65 -11.93
N SER A 275 -6.86 17.20 -10.72
CA SER A 275 -5.71 17.61 -9.89
C SER A 275 -4.79 16.47 -9.44
N ALA A 276 -5.27 15.22 -9.52
CA ALA A 276 -4.48 14.02 -9.21
C ALA A 276 -3.25 13.87 -10.12
N ALA A 277 -3.39 14.21 -11.41
CA ALA A 277 -2.28 14.18 -12.36
C ALA A 277 -1.23 15.23 -12.03
N SER A 278 -1.66 16.45 -11.70
CA SER A 278 -0.76 17.53 -11.29
C SER A 278 0.01 17.16 -10.02
N LEU A 279 -0.67 16.58 -9.03
CA LEU A 279 -0.04 16.09 -7.81
C LEU A 279 0.98 14.99 -8.12
N SER A 280 0.63 13.99 -8.92
CA SER A 280 1.53 12.92 -9.34
C SER A 280 2.81 13.45 -10.01
N ALA A 281 2.68 14.42 -10.93
CA ALA A 281 3.80 15.06 -11.59
C ALA A 281 4.75 15.77 -10.60
N LEU A 282 4.19 16.49 -9.63
CA LEU A 282 4.97 17.16 -8.57
C LEU A 282 5.70 16.15 -7.66
N LEU A 283 5.04 15.05 -7.29
CA LEU A 283 5.68 13.99 -6.49
C LEU A 283 6.84 13.35 -7.27
N ASN A 284 6.64 13.05 -8.57
CA ASN A 284 7.70 12.48 -9.42
C ASN A 284 8.88 13.43 -9.59
N ARG A 285 8.63 14.74 -9.66
CA ARG A 285 9.67 15.76 -9.68
C ARG A 285 10.46 15.83 -8.38
N LEU A 286 9.78 15.68 -7.24
CA LEU A 286 10.39 15.81 -5.91
C LEU A 286 11.15 14.55 -5.46
N ASP A 287 10.71 13.36 -5.87
CA ASP A 287 11.26 12.08 -5.40
C ASP A 287 12.79 11.95 -5.59
N PRO A 288 13.40 12.27 -6.75
CA PRO A 288 14.85 12.21 -6.92
C PRO A 288 15.60 13.18 -6.00
N VAL A 289 15.01 14.35 -5.72
CA VAL A 289 15.59 15.35 -4.81
C VAL A 289 15.59 14.82 -3.38
N LEU A 290 14.48 14.26 -2.92
CA LEU A 290 14.39 13.69 -1.58
C LEU A 290 15.31 12.49 -1.41
N ARG A 291 15.37 11.59 -2.41
CA ARG A 291 16.28 10.44 -2.38
C ARG A 291 17.72 10.88 -2.26
N LYS A 292 18.17 11.82 -3.09
CA LYS A 292 19.53 12.36 -3.03
C LYS A 292 19.83 13.02 -1.68
N THR A 293 18.93 13.88 -1.18
CA THR A 293 19.14 14.56 0.11
C THR A 293 19.14 13.61 1.30
N ALA A 294 18.32 12.56 1.26
CA ALA A 294 18.25 11.54 2.30
C ALA A 294 19.29 10.41 2.13
N ASN A 295 20.17 10.49 1.12
CA ASN A 295 21.15 9.45 0.75
C ASN A 295 20.51 8.06 0.50
N LEU A 296 19.34 8.05 -0.15
CA LEU A 296 18.65 6.84 -0.58
C LEU A 296 19.03 6.49 -2.02
N GLY A 297 19.34 5.22 -2.28
CA GLY A 297 19.61 4.70 -3.62
C GLY A 297 18.36 4.51 -4.49
N SER A 298 18.55 4.07 -5.73
CA SER A 298 17.45 3.67 -6.64
C SER A 298 16.89 2.29 -6.31
N TRP A 299 17.56 1.56 -5.41
CA TRP A 299 17.20 0.20 -5.02
C TRP A 299 16.99 0.10 -3.51
N GLN A 300 16.08 -0.80 -3.13
CA GLN A 300 16.07 -1.41 -1.81
C GLN A 300 16.34 -2.89 -2.00
N VAL A 301 17.54 -3.32 -1.62
CA VAL A 301 17.95 -4.72 -1.76
C VAL A 301 17.53 -5.49 -0.52
N ILE A 302 16.63 -6.44 -0.74
CA ILE A 302 16.00 -7.26 0.30
C ILE A 302 16.84 -8.52 0.50
N SER A 303 17.16 -9.22 -0.59
CA SER A 303 17.98 -10.44 -0.60
C SER A 303 19.13 -10.27 -1.61
N PRO A 304 20.36 -9.98 -1.15
CA PRO A 304 21.49 -9.63 -2.02
C PRO A 304 22.22 -10.88 -2.54
N VAL A 305 21.56 -11.67 -3.40
CA VAL A 305 22.16 -12.87 -4.01
C VAL A 305 22.57 -12.58 -5.45
N GLU A 306 23.85 -12.82 -5.80
CA GLU A 306 24.31 -12.77 -7.20
C GLU A 306 23.71 -13.94 -7.98
N VAL A 307 23.03 -13.63 -9.08
CA VAL A 307 22.28 -14.61 -9.87
C VAL A 307 22.36 -14.34 -11.36
N THR A 308 22.10 -15.36 -12.17
CA THR A 308 21.97 -15.23 -13.62
C THR A 308 20.73 -15.97 -14.09
N GLY A 309 19.88 -15.34 -14.89
CA GLY A 309 18.62 -15.93 -15.33
C GLY A 309 17.93 -15.16 -16.46
N TYR A 310 16.91 -15.77 -17.05
CA TYR A 310 16.12 -15.22 -18.13
C TYR A 310 15.02 -14.31 -17.60
N VAL A 311 14.86 -13.12 -18.18
CA VAL A 311 13.83 -12.17 -17.74
C VAL A 311 12.44 -12.61 -18.20
N GLU A 312 11.48 -12.60 -17.27
CA GLU A 312 10.06 -12.75 -17.54
C GLU A 312 9.29 -11.65 -16.82
N VAL A 313 8.41 -10.95 -17.54
CA VAL A 313 7.63 -9.84 -16.98
C VAL A 313 6.25 -10.37 -16.59
N VAL A 314 5.85 -10.14 -15.35
CA VAL A 314 4.56 -10.61 -14.81
C VAL A 314 3.79 -9.46 -14.19
N ASN A 315 2.46 -9.48 -14.33
CA ASN A 315 1.62 -8.43 -13.73
C ASN A 315 1.55 -8.56 -12.20
N GLU A 316 1.39 -9.77 -11.68
CA GLU A 316 1.36 -10.03 -10.24
C GLU A 316 2.19 -11.29 -9.95
N LEU A 317 2.98 -11.28 -8.87
CA LEU A 317 3.69 -12.47 -8.41
C LEU A 317 2.71 -13.61 -8.05
N LEU A 318 1.55 -13.25 -7.48
CA LEU A 318 0.49 -14.18 -7.11
C LEU A 318 -0.02 -15.02 -8.30
N ALA A 319 -0.05 -14.43 -9.49
CA ALA A 319 -0.52 -15.09 -10.71
C ALA A 319 0.43 -16.21 -11.19
N VAL A 320 1.69 -16.19 -10.76
CA VAL A 320 2.72 -17.16 -11.17
C VAL A 320 3.25 -18.01 -10.03
N GLN A 321 2.81 -17.79 -8.78
CA GLN A 321 3.28 -18.52 -7.58
C GLN A 321 3.25 -20.05 -7.70
N ASN A 322 2.33 -20.58 -8.52
CA ASN A 322 2.13 -22.02 -8.75
C ASN A 322 2.87 -22.56 -9.99
N LYS A 323 3.66 -21.74 -10.69
CA LYS A 323 4.45 -22.17 -11.85
C LYS A 323 5.78 -22.78 -11.40
N THR A 324 6.30 -23.69 -12.23
CA THR A 324 7.67 -24.18 -12.15
C THR A 324 8.39 -23.78 -13.43
N TYR A 325 9.48 -23.06 -13.30
CA TYR A 325 10.35 -22.64 -14.40
C TYR A 325 11.47 -23.66 -14.59
N GLU A 326 11.59 -24.20 -15.81
CA GLU A 326 12.63 -25.19 -16.14
C GLU A 326 14.03 -24.57 -16.26
N ARG A 327 14.10 -23.26 -16.51
CA ARG A 327 15.33 -22.49 -16.61
C ARG A 327 15.39 -21.45 -15.48
N PRO A 328 16.59 -21.02 -15.06
CA PRO A 328 16.74 -19.91 -14.12
C PRO A 328 16.02 -18.67 -14.63
N THR A 329 15.03 -18.17 -13.90
CA THR A 329 14.17 -17.06 -14.32
C THR A 329 14.28 -15.86 -13.37
N ILE A 330 14.44 -14.67 -13.93
CA ILE A 330 14.35 -13.37 -13.26
C ILE A 330 12.95 -12.83 -13.50
N LEU A 331 12.13 -12.75 -12.46
CA LEU A 331 10.79 -12.19 -12.54
C LEU A 331 10.84 -10.68 -12.33
N VAL A 332 10.35 -9.91 -13.31
CA VAL A 332 10.06 -8.49 -13.14
C VAL A 332 8.55 -8.37 -12.90
N ALA A 333 8.17 -8.36 -11.61
CA ALA A 333 6.78 -8.37 -11.17
C ALA A 333 6.27 -6.95 -10.92
N LYS A 334 5.19 -6.54 -11.60
CA LYS A 334 4.60 -5.21 -11.39
C LYS A 334 4.00 -5.05 -10.00
N ASN A 335 3.41 -6.12 -9.46
CA ASN A 335 2.83 -6.10 -8.11
C ASN A 335 3.31 -7.29 -7.26
N VAL A 336 3.61 -7.02 -5.99
CA VAL A 336 3.94 -7.99 -4.94
C VAL A 336 3.25 -7.59 -3.65
N ARG A 337 2.31 -8.41 -3.19
CA ARG A 337 1.45 -8.17 -2.02
C ARG A 337 2.01 -8.74 -0.72
N GLY A 338 3.13 -9.46 -0.79
CA GLY A 338 3.98 -9.98 0.27
C GLY A 338 3.56 -11.27 0.99
N GLU A 339 2.39 -11.82 0.67
CA GLU A 339 1.93 -13.13 1.13
C GLU A 339 2.21 -14.26 0.13
N GLU A 340 2.76 -13.94 -1.05
CA GLU A 340 2.95 -14.90 -2.15
C GLU A 340 4.13 -15.84 -1.96
N GLU A 341 4.03 -17.02 -2.59
CA GLU A 341 5.16 -17.93 -2.75
C GLU A 341 5.99 -17.58 -3.99
N ILE A 342 7.31 -17.76 -3.87
CA ILE A 342 8.22 -17.59 -5.01
C ILE A 342 8.18 -18.86 -5.86
N PRO A 343 7.90 -18.76 -7.18
CA PRO A 343 7.79 -19.91 -8.07
C PRO A 343 9.13 -20.67 -8.19
N ASP A 344 9.07 -21.98 -8.38
CA ASP A 344 10.29 -22.79 -8.53
C ASP A 344 11.04 -22.43 -9.82
N GLY A 345 12.37 -22.46 -9.78
CA GLY A 345 13.24 -22.03 -10.89
C GLY A 345 13.42 -20.51 -10.99
N THR A 346 12.71 -19.73 -10.17
CA THR A 346 12.96 -18.29 -10.02
C THR A 346 14.26 -18.07 -9.27
N VAL A 347 15.16 -17.26 -9.85
CA VAL A 347 16.43 -16.86 -9.22
C VAL A 347 16.43 -15.39 -8.79
N ALA A 348 15.54 -14.57 -9.34
CA ALA A 348 15.33 -13.21 -8.85
C ALA A 348 13.87 -12.75 -8.95
N VAL A 349 13.48 -11.85 -8.06
CA VAL A 349 12.25 -11.05 -8.15
C VAL A 349 12.63 -9.58 -8.09
N LEU A 350 12.22 -8.77 -9.07
CA LEU A 350 12.41 -7.33 -9.12
C LEU A 350 11.05 -6.65 -9.25
N THR A 351 10.78 -5.63 -8.46
CA THR A 351 9.45 -5.01 -8.41
C THR A 351 9.50 -3.50 -8.10
N PRO A 352 8.54 -2.69 -8.58
CA PRO A 352 8.35 -1.32 -8.09
C PRO A 352 7.67 -1.26 -6.71
N ASP A 353 7.00 -2.33 -6.29
CA ASP A 353 6.30 -2.38 -5.00
C ASP A 353 7.30 -2.36 -3.83
N MET A 354 6.80 -1.91 -2.67
CA MET A 354 7.60 -1.67 -1.47
C MET A 354 7.29 -2.70 -0.37
N PRO A 355 7.52 -4.01 -0.57
CA PRO A 355 7.41 -4.96 0.52
C PRO A 355 8.43 -4.61 1.60
N ASP A 356 8.03 -4.68 2.86
CA ASP A 356 8.97 -4.45 3.96
C ASP A 356 10.09 -5.49 3.95
N VAL A 357 11.25 -5.10 4.46
CA VAL A 357 12.46 -5.92 4.45
C VAL A 357 12.23 -7.18 5.30
N LEU A 358 11.39 -7.11 6.34
CA LEU A 358 11.08 -8.22 7.24
C LEU A 358 9.68 -8.82 7.01
N SER A 359 9.04 -8.53 5.87
CA SER A 359 7.79 -9.21 5.48
C SER A 359 8.01 -10.69 5.14
N HIS A 360 6.93 -11.48 5.13
CA HIS A 360 7.02 -12.93 4.87
C HIS A 360 7.68 -13.27 3.53
N VAL A 361 7.29 -12.62 2.43
CA VAL A 361 7.91 -12.84 1.11
C VAL A 361 9.42 -12.52 1.13
N SER A 362 9.81 -11.48 1.86
CA SER A 362 11.20 -11.03 1.97
C SER A 362 12.05 -12.04 2.73
N VAL A 363 11.51 -12.56 3.84
CA VAL A 363 12.15 -13.65 4.61
C VAL A 363 12.26 -14.93 3.76
N ARG A 364 11.20 -15.31 3.03
CA ARG A 364 11.22 -16.46 2.12
C ARG A 364 12.28 -16.31 1.02
N ALA A 365 12.38 -15.15 0.39
CA ALA A 365 13.38 -14.89 -0.66
C ALA A 365 14.80 -15.14 -0.17
N ARG A 366 15.14 -14.69 1.05
CA ARG A 366 16.46 -14.92 1.66
C ARG A 366 16.70 -16.38 1.94
N ASN A 367 15.74 -17.04 2.58
CA ASN A 367 15.83 -18.45 2.95
C ASN A 367 16.01 -19.34 1.71
N SER A 368 15.36 -18.98 0.60
CA SER A 368 15.48 -19.67 -0.68
C SER A 368 16.65 -19.21 -1.54
N LYS A 369 17.48 -18.27 -1.07
CA LYS A 369 18.61 -17.67 -1.81
C LYS A 369 18.21 -17.09 -3.17
N VAL A 370 17.02 -16.49 -3.23
CA VAL A 370 16.51 -15.78 -4.40
C VAL A 370 16.88 -14.31 -4.26
N CYS A 371 17.43 -13.71 -5.30
CA CYS A 371 17.69 -12.27 -5.32
C CYS A 371 16.36 -11.51 -5.27
N PHE A 372 16.20 -10.58 -4.34
CA PHE A 372 14.95 -9.82 -4.23
C PHE A 372 15.28 -8.35 -3.98
N ALA A 373 14.77 -7.47 -4.84
CA ALA A 373 14.99 -6.04 -4.71
C ALA A 373 13.81 -5.23 -5.26
N THR A 374 13.53 -4.11 -4.58
CA THR A 374 12.63 -3.08 -5.07
C THR A 374 13.43 -2.06 -5.88
N CYS A 375 12.99 -1.78 -7.11
CA CYS A 375 13.54 -0.72 -7.94
C CYS A 375 12.58 0.48 -7.92
N PHE A 376 13.07 1.63 -7.52
CA PHE A 376 12.26 2.84 -7.45
C PHE A 376 12.42 3.76 -8.66
N ASP A 377 13.38 3.43 -9.53
CA ASP A 377 13.66 4.20 -10.73
C ASP A 377 12.86 3.62 -11.90
N PRO A 378 11.87 4.37 -12.45
CA PRO A 378 11.03 3.88 -13.52
C PRO A 378 11.80 3.63 -14.82
N ASP A 379 12.91 4.36 -15.05
CA ASP A 379 13.71 4.17 -16.26
C ASP A 379 14.47 2.85 -16.21
N ILE A 380 15.02 2.50 -15.03
CA ILE A 380 15.65 1.20 -14.79
C ILE A 380 14.64 0.06 -14.93
N LEU A 381 13.43 0.21 -14.37
CA LEU A 381 12.37 -0.80 -14.51
C LEU A 381 11.93 -0.99 -15.95
N SER A 382 11.72 0.09 -16.70
CA SER A 382 11.36 0.03 -18.12
C SER A 382 12.47 -0.64 -18.92
N ASP A 383 13.74 -0.35 -18.61
CA ASP A 383 14.89 -0.98 -19.24
C ASP A 383 14.98 -2.48 -18.93
N LEU A 384 14.67 -2.92 -17.71
CA LEU A 384 14.58 -4.34 -17.34
C LEU A 384 13.42 -5.05 -18.04
N GLN A 385 12.24 -4.43 -18.08
CA GLN A 385 11.06 -4.97 -18.77
C GLN A 385 11.31 -5.14 -20.27
N SER A 386 12.03 -4.21 -20.90
CA SER A 386 12.40 -4.30 -22.32
C SER A 386 13.32 -5.49 -22.66
N LYS A 387 13.92 -6.14 -21.65
CA LYS A 387 14.80 -7.30 -21.79
C LYS A 387 14.07 -8.63 -21.61
N GLU A 388 12.75 -8.65 -21.72
CA GLU A 388 11.97 -9.88 -21.68
C GLU A 388 12.55 -10.97 -22.61
N GLY A 389 12.71 -12.18 -22.07
CA GLY A 389 13.30 -13.33 -22.74
C GLY A 389 14.83 -13.35 -22.81
N LYS A 390 15.53 -12.27 -22.41
CA LYS A 390 16.99 -12.20 -22.41
C LYS A 390 17.61 -12.73 -21.12
N LEU A 391 18.87 -13.19 -21.22
CA LEU A 391 19.66 -13.66 -20.09
C LEU A 391 20.42 -12.51 -19.44
N LEU A 392 20.17 -12.24 -18.15
CA LEU A 392 20.87 -11.22 -17.38
C LEU A 392 21.64 -11.83 -16.21
N CYS A 393 22.79 -11.24 -15.89
CA CYS A 393 23.48 -11.43 -14.62
C CYS A 393 23.18 -10.23 -13.71
N LEU A 394 22.68 -10.50 -12.50
CA LEU A 394 22.41 -9.51 -11.46
C LEU A 394 23.47 -9.62 -10.37
N LYS A 395 24.10 -8.51 -10.04
CA LYS A 395 25.11 -8.36 -8.99
C LYS A 395 24.63 -7.35 -7.95
N PRO A 396 23.81 -7.78 -6.98
CA PRO A 396 23.35 -6.90 -5.91
C PRO A 396 24.49 -6.57 -4.93
N THR A 397 24.43 -5.36 -4.41
CA THR A 397 25.14 -4.90 -3.20
C THR A 397 24.11 -4.61 -2.12
N SER A 398 24.51 -4.09 -0.96
CA SER A 398 23.56 -3.71 0.10
C SER A 398 22.65 -2.54 -0.27
N ALA A 399 22.97 -1.77 -1.33
CA ALA A 399 22.24 -0.54 -1.69
C ALA A 399 21.91 -0.40 -3.19
N ASP A 400 22.38 -1.32 -4.04
CA ASP A 400 22.27 -1.20 -5.50
C ASP A 400 22.23 -2.58 -6.17
N VAL A 401 21.65 -2.66 -7.37
CA VAL A 401 21.65 -3.87 -8.21
C VAL A 401 22.24 -3.52 -9.57
N VAL A 402 23.47 -3.98 -9.81
CA VAL A 402 24.12 -3.87 -11.12
C VAL A 402 23.70 -5.05 -11.97
N TYR A 403 23.29 -4.82 -13.21
CA TYR A 403 22.91 -5.89 -14.13
C TYR A 403 23.53 -5.74 -15.52
N SER A 404 23.81 -6.86 -16.16
CA SER A 404 24.38 -6.91 -17.51
C SER A 404 23.81 -8.08 -18.32
N GLU A 405 23.59 -7.86 -19.62
CA GLU A 405 23.19 -8.92 -20.55
C GLU A 405 24.34 -9.91 -20.80
N VAL A 406 24.03 -11.20 -20.76
CA VAL A 406 24.97 -12.30 -20.91
C VAL A 406 24.57 -13.11 -22.15
N LYS A 407 25.55 -13.67 -22.87
CA LYS A 407 25.26 -14.55 -24.02
C LYS A 407 24.92 -15.96 -23.53
N ASP A 408 23.95 -16.62 -24.17
CA ASP A 408 23.51 -17.98 -23.82
C ASP A 408 24.64 -19.02 -23.67
N GLY A 409 25.80 -18.82 -24.32
CA GLY A 409 26.96 -19.71 -24.22
C GLY A 409 27.82 -19.58 -22.94
N GLU A 410 27.64 -18.52 -22.15
CA GLU A 410 28.44 -18.22 -20.94
C GLU A 410 27.88 -18.85 -19.65
N LEU A 411 26.71 -19.50 -19.70
CA LEU A 411 26.18 -20.33 -18.60
C LEU A 411 27.15 -21.45 -18.17
N SER A 412 28.14 -21.77 -19.02
CA SER A 412 29.18 -22.76 -18.78
C SER A 412 30.21 -22.38 -17.69
N GLY A 413 30.21 -21.12 -17.20
CA GLY A 413 31.27 -20.59 -16.32
C GLY A 413 30.83 -20.11 -14.94
N ALA A 414 29.52 -20.08 -14.63
CA ALA A 414 28.99 -19.57 -13.37
C ALA A 414 28.15 -20.59 -12.58
N SER A 415 28.25 -21.88 -12.94
CA SER A 415 27.65 -23.00 -12.21
C SER A 415 28.63 -24.17 -12.06
N THR A 416 29.84 -23.88 -11.57
CA THR A 416 30.83 -24.89 -11.17
C THR A 416 31.70 -24.42 -9.99
N LEU A 417 31.04 -23.86 -8.98
CA LEU A 417 31.55 -23.91 -7.61
C LEU A 417 30.47 -24.58 -6.77
N ASN A 418 30.78 -25.82 -6.36
CA ASN A 418 29.96 -26.81 -5.64
C ASN A 418 29.01 -27.69 -6.48
N SER A 419 29.57 -28.41 -7.46
CA SER A 419 29.03 -29.72 -7.89
C SER A 419 30.09 -30.83 -7.80
N THR A 420 30.88 -30.79 -6.71
CA THR A 420 31.72 -31.91 -6.27
C THR A 420 31.61 -32.04 -4.75
N GLU A 421 30.38 -32.21 -4.26
CA GLU A 421 30.10 -33.14 -3.17
C GLU A 421 28.79 -33.82 -3.55
N ASP A 422 28.88 -35.09 -3.93
CA ASP A 422 27.76 -36.04 -3.95
C ASP A 422 27.40 -36.38 -2.48
N GLY A 423 27.15 -35.33 -1.70
CA GLY A 423 26.56 -35.39 -0.39
C GLY A 423 25.07 -35.26 -0.60
N SER A 424 24.36 -36.38 -0.52
CA SER A 424 22.91 -36.37 -0.39
C SER A 424 22.51 -35.27 0.60
N LEU A 425 21.81 -34.22 0.11
CA LEU A 425 21.11 -33.29 0.99
C LEU A 425 20.36 -34.15 2.02
N PRO A 426 20.55 -33.95 3.33
CA PRO A 426 19.92 -34.81 4.32
C PRO A 426 18.43 -34.81 4.04
N SER A 427 17.86 -36.00 3.83
CA SER A 427 16.43 -36.14 3.59
C SER A 427 15.72 -35.65 4.85
N ILE A 428 15.16 -34.43 4.79
CA ILE A 428 14.34 -33.90 5.86
C ILE A 428 13.17 -34.86 5.99
N SER A 429 13.05 -35.51 7.14
CA SER A 429 12.01 -36.49 7.40
C SER A 429 11.23 -36.06 8.64
N LEU A 430 9.91 -36.06 8.52
CA LEU A 430 9.03 -35.75 9.63
C LEU A 430 8.79 -37.03 10.44
N VAL A 431 8.90 -36.90 11.76
CA VAL A 431 8.46 -37.94 12.68
C VAL A 431 7.00 -37.65 13.04
N LYS A 432 6.12 -38.61 12.74
CA LYS A 432 4.71 -38.52 13.10
C LYS A 432 4.59 -38.52 14.63
N LYS A 433 3.97 -37.46 15.15
CA LYS A 433 3.70 -37.31 16.58
C LYS A 433 2.36 -37.98 16.92
N GLN A 434 2.26 -38.51 18.14
CA GLN A 434 1.08 -39.24 18.62
C GLN A 434 0.41 -38.46 19.73
N PHE A 435 -0.89 -38.68 19.91
CA PHE A 435 -1.63 -38.10 21.02
C PHE A 435 -1.09 -38.64 22.34
N ALA A 436 -0.62 -37.75 23.21
CA ALA A 436 0.00 -38.11 24.49
C ALA A 436 -1.02 -38.24 25.64
N GLY A 437 -2.32 -38.34 25.34
CA GLY A 437 -3.38 -38.50 26.34
C GLY A 437 -3.82 -37.20 27.03
N ARG A 438 -3.44 -36.03 26.50
CA ARG A 438 -3.73 -34.71 27.08
C ARG A 438 -4.15 -33.73 25.99
N TYR A 439 -5.26 -33.05 26.21
CA TYR A 439 -5.79 -32.06 25.27
C TYR A 439 -5.19 -30.66 25.45
N ALA A 440 -4.68 -30.33 26.64
CA ALA A 440 -4.09 -29.03 26.91
C ALA A 440 -2.91 -29.08 27.89
N ILE A 441 -1.90 -28.26 27.61
CA ILE A 441 -0.67 -28.17 28.42
C ILE A 441 -0.24 -26.71 28.63
N SER A 442 0.45 -26.39 29.73
CA SER A 442 1.02 -25.04 29.92
C SER A 442 2.45 -24.92 29.41
N SER A 443 2.95 -23.68 29.36
CA SER A 443 4.29 -23.35 28.91
C SER A 443 5.42 -24.13 29.58
N GLU A 444 5.25 -24.50 30.86
CA GLU A 444 6.25 -25.27 31.63
C GLU A 444 6.35 -26.73 31.17
N GLU A 445 5.34 -27.21 30.43
CA GLU A 445 5.22 -28.59 29.97
C GLU A 445 5.62 -28.73 28.48
N PHE A 446 6.02 -27.65 27.84
CA PHE A 446 6.39 -27.63 26.43
C PHE A 446 7.69 -28.40 26.19
N THR A 447 7.62 -29.41 25.33
CA THR A 447 8.76 -30.23 24.88
C THR A 447 8.68 -30.46 23.37
N SER A 448 9.78 -30.88 22.74
CA SER A 448 9.83 -31.18 21.30
C SER A 448 8.93 -32.35 20.88
N GLU A 449 8.46 -33.15 21.83
CA GLU A 449 7.51 -34.23 21.58
C GLU A 449 6.05 -33.76 21.62
N MET A 450 5.78 -32.65 22.29
CA MET A 450 4.43 -32.16 22.55
C MET A 450 4.03 -30.98 21.67
N VAL A 451 4.97 -30.09 21.34
CA VAL A 451 4.72 -28.84 20.63
C VAL A 451 5.85 -28.51 19.66
N GLY A 452 5.60 -27.58 18.74
CA GLY A 452 6.55 -27.12 17.74
C GLY A 452 7.58 -26.14 18.30
N ALA A 453 8.33 -25.50 17.40
CA ALA A 453 9.43 -24.61 17.77
C ALA A 453 8.95 -23.27 18.33
N LYS A 454 7.84 -22.70 17.85
CA LYS A 454 7.32 -21.39 18.30
C LYS A 454 6.98 -21.43 19.79
N SER A 455 6.24 -22.44 20.22
CA SER A 455 5.88 -22.62 21.63
C SER A 455 7.13 -22.78 22.51
N ARG A 456 8.08 -23.63 22.08
CA ARG A 456 9.32 -23.88 22.85
C ARG A 456 10.20 -22.65 22.96
N ASN A 457 10.32 -21.87 21.89
CA ASN A 457 11.12 -20.66 21.89
C ASN A 457 10.57 -19.63 22.87
N ILE A 458 9.25 -19.40 22.86
CA ILE A 458 8.60 -18.51 23.82
C ILE A 458 8.72 -19.01 25.26
N SER A 459 8.55 -20.31 25.50
CA SER A 459 8.74 -20.89 26.85
C SER A 459 10.19 -20.73 27.34
N TYR A 460 11.17 -20.87 26.46
CA TYR A 460 12.59 -20.70 26.80
C TYR A 460 12.92 -19.29 27.30
N LEU A 461 12.29 -18.25 26.73
CA LEU A 461 12.49 -16.85 27.15
C LEU A 461 11.94 -16.56 28.56
N LYS A 462 10.90 -17.29 28.99
CA LYS A 462 10.18 -17.03 30.24
C LYS A 462 11.13 -17.14 31.44
N GLY A 463 11.31 -16.04 32.17
CA GLY A 463 12.19 -15.96 33.33
C GLY A 463 13.69 -15.85 33.01
N LYS A 464 14.08 -15.77 31.73
CA LYS A 464 15.47 -15.57 31.28
C LYS A 464 15.74 -14.21 30.66
N VAL A 465 14.73 -13.59 30.05
CA VAL A 465 14.82 -12.22 29.55
C VAL A 465 14.83 -11.19 30.69
N PRO A 466 15.36 -9.97 30.47
CA PRO A 466 15.27 -8.89 31.46
C PRO A 466 13.84 -8.64 31.94
N SER A 467 13.66 -8.27 33.21
CA SER A 467 12.34 -8.13 33.85
C SER A 467 11.42 -7.07 33.23
N TRP A 468 11.97 -6.16 32.41
CA TRP A 468 11.22 -5.15 31.67
C TRP A 468 10.70 -5.64 30.31
N VAL A 469 11.14 -6.82 29.85
CA VAL A 469 10.62 -7.50 28.66
C VAL A 469 9.53 -8.47 29.09
N GLY A 470 8.30 -8.20 28.68
CA GLY A 470 7.16 -9.07 28.93
C GLY A 470 7.11 -10.24 27.94
N ILE A 471 6.62 -11.39 28.41
CA ILE A 471 6.27 -12.54 27.56
C ILE A 471 4.79 -12.80 27.78
N PRO A 472 3.93 -12.78 26.74
CA PRO A 472 2.52 -13.06 26.90
C PRO A 472 2.27 -14.45 27.46
N THR A 473 1.19 -14.60 28.24
CA THR A 473 0.76 -15.90 28.76
C THR A 473 0.39 -16.84 27.62
N SER A 474 0.89 -18.07 27.69
CA SER A 474 0.69 -19.08 26.64
C SER A 474 0.32 -20.45 27.21
N ILE A 475 -0.55 -21.16 26.49
CA ILE A 475 -0.82 -22.60 26.64
C ILE A 475 -0.82 -23.24 25.25
N ALA A 476 -0.91 -24.57 25.16
CA ALA A 476 -1.02 -25.22 23.86
C ALA A 476 -1.97 -26.43 23.88
N LEU A 477 -2.58 -26.68 22.72
CA LEU A 477 -3.10 -27.99 22.36
C LEU A 477 -1.94 -28.76 21.69
N PRO A 478 -1.42 -29.82 22.31
CA PRO A 478 -0.23 -30.51 21.81
C PRO A 478 -0.49 -31.29 20.52
N PHE A 479 0.60 -31.82 19.94
CA PHE A 479 0.53 -32.72 18.80
C PHE A 479 -0.38 -33.93 19.06
N GLY A 480 -1.04 -34.41 18.00
CA GLY A 480 -1.96 -35.54 18.07
C GLY A 480 -3.38 -35.18 18.51
N VAL A 481 -3.62 -33.99 19.06
CA VAL A 481 -4.98 -33.56 19.48
C VAL A 481 -5.93 -33.47 18.29
N PHE A 482 -5.48 -32.94 17.14
CA PHE A 482 -6.31 -32.90 15.94
C PHE A 482 -6.76 -34.30 15.51
N GLU A 483 -5.82 -35.25 15.46
CA GLU A 483 -6.09 -36.64 15.09
C GLU A 483 -7.03 -37.34 16.08
N GLU A 484 -6.88 -37.08 17.38
CA GLU A 484 -7.76 -37.61 18.43
C GLU A 484 -9.18 -37.04 18.30
N VAL A 485 -9.32 -35.73 18.11
CA VAL A 485 -10.61 -35.06 17.89
C VAL A 485 -11.31 -35.60 16.64
N LEU A 486 -10.56 -35.79 15.55
CA LEU A 486 -11.08 -36.35 14.31
C LEU A 486 -11.59 -37.79 14.49
N SER A 487 -10.96 -38.54 15.41
CA SER A 487 -11.31 -39.94 15.70
C SER A 487 -12.49 -40.08 16.67
N ASP A 488 -12.92 -38.99 17.33
CA ASP A 488 -14.08 -38.98 18.21
C ASP A 488 -15.36 -39.35 17.46
N SER A 489 -16.23 -40.11 18.12
CA SER A 489 -17.50 -40.58 17.55
C SER A 489 -18.40 -39.46 17.02
N SER A 490 -18.34 -38.26 17.62
CA SER A 490 -19.07 -37.07 17.19
C SER A 490 -18.60 -36.50 15.84
N ASN A 491 -17.39 -36.84 15.40
CA ASN A 491 -16.75 -36.33 14.19
C ASN A 491 -16.65 -37.35 13.05
N LYS A 492 -17.34 -38.49 13.17
CA LYS A 492 -17.27 -39.58 12.17
C LYS A 492 -17.56 -39.13 10.74
N GLU A 493 -18.59 -38.31 10.53
CA GLU A 493 -18.94 -37.80 9.19
C GLU A 493 -17.83 -36.93 8.58
N VAL A 494 -17.19 -36.09 9.42
CA VAL A 494 -16.06 -35.25 9.02
C VAL A 494 -14.85 -36.11 8.66
N ALA A 495 -14.55 -37.14 9.47
CA ALA A 495 -13.46 -38.07 9.25
C ALA A 495 -13.62 -38.87 7.94
N ASP A 496 -14.80 -39.43 7.70
CA ASP A 496 -15.10 -40.19 6.49
C ASP A 496 -14.96 -39.32 5.23
N LYS A 497 -15.47 -38.08 5.28
CA LYS A 497 -15.34 -37.12 4.18
C LYS A 497 -13.90 -36.70 3.95
N LEU A 498 -13.14 -36.45 5.01
CA LEU A 498 -11.73 -36.06 4.93
C LEU A 498 -10.87 -37.16 4.29
N GLN A 499 -11.13 -38.43 4.62
CA GLN A 499 -10.46 -39.59 4.01
C GLN A 499 -10.68 -39.65 2.48
N ILE A 500 -11.92 -39.43 2.03
CA ILE A 500 -12.25 -39.39 0.60
C ILE A 500 -11.51 -38.26 -0.11
N LEU A 501 -11.51 -37.05 0.48
CA LEU A 501 -10.85 -35.89 -0.10
C LEU A 501 -9.33 -36.03 -0.13
N LYS A 502 -8.72 -36.57 0.92
CA LYS A 502 -7.29 -36.87 0.96
C LYS A 502 -6.87 -37.86 -0.12
N LYS A 503 -7.69 -38.86 -0.40
CA LYS A 503 -7.42 -39.81 -1.50
C LYS A 503 -7.40 -39.10 -2.85
N ARG A 504 -8.41 -38.27 -3.15
CA ARG A 504 -8.45 -37.45 -4.38
C ARG A 504 -7.25 -36.51 -4.50
N LEU A 505 -6.84 -35.90 -3.39
CA LEU A 505 -5.64 -35.08 -3.34
C LEU A 505 -4.37 -35.89 -3.65
N GLY A 506 -4.27 -37.12 -3.15
CA GLY A 506 -3.20 -38.07 -3.47
C GLY A 506 -3.18 -38.47 -4.94
N ASP A 507 -4.35 -38.55 -5.58
CA ASP A 507 -4.53 -38.81 -7.01
C ASP A 507 -4.20 -37.59 -7.90
N GLY A 508 -3.87 -36.44 -7.29
CA GLY A 508 -3.38 -35.23 -7.98
C GLY A 508 -4.39 -34.09 -8.11
N GLU A 509 -5.60 -34.21 -7.56
CA GLU A 509 -6.63 -33.16 -7.62
C GLU A 509 -6.38 -32.04 -6.60
N THR A 510 -5.51 -31.08 -6.91
CA THR A 510 -5.13 -29.99 -5.98
C THR A 510 -6.28 -29.02 -5.65
N GLU A 511 -7.29 -28.91 -6.52
CA GLU A 511 -8.51 -28.12 -6.26
C GLU A 511 -9.27 -28.58 -5.00
N THR A 512 -9.04 -29.83 -4.55
CA THR A 512 -9.67 -30.38 -3.35
C THR A 512 -9.16 -29.79 -2.03
N LEU A 513 -8.03 -29.06 -2.03
CA LEU A 513 -7.48 -28.43 -0.83
C LEU A 513 -8.49 -27.48 -0.15
N GLY A 514 -9.23 -26.71 -0.94
CA GLY A 514 -10.31 -25.85 -0.43
C GLY A 514 -11.44 -26.64 0.25
N GLU A 515 -11.85 -27.77 -0.35
CA GLU A 515 -12.87 -28.66 0.21
C GLU A 515 -12.42 -29.33 1.51
N ILE A 516 -11.15 -29.73 1.59
CA ILE A 516 -10.53 -30.29 2.79
C ILE A 516 -10.59 -29.27 3.93
N ARG A 517 -10.12 -28.04 3.68
CA ARG A 517 -10.16 -26.96 4.68
C ARG A 517 -11.57 -26.73 5.21
N LYS A 518 -12.56 -26.60 4.31
CA LYS A 518 -13.97 -26.42 4.68
C LYS A 518 -14.51 -27.60 5.49
N THR A 519 -14.07 -28.83 5.20
CA THR A 519 -14.50 -30.04 5.91
C THR A 519 -13.96 -30.05 7.35
N VAL A 520 -12.71 -29.65 7.57
CA VAL A 520 -12.11 -29.52 8.92
C VAL A 520 -12.87 -28.53 9.80
N LEU A 521 -13.46 -27.47 9.23
CA LEU A 521 -14.28 -26.52 9.99
C LEU A 521 -15.57 -27.14 10.55
N GLY A 522 -15.96 -28.33 10.09
CA GLY A 522 -17.11 -29.08 10.60
C GLY A 522 -16.86 -29.84 11.92
N LEU A 523 -15.63 -29.82 12.46
CA LEU A 523 -15.31 -30.53 13.69
C LEU A 523 -16.10 -29.99 14.89
N THR A 524 -16.55 -30.92 15.73
CA THR A 524 -17.16 -30.71 17.04
C THR A 524 -16.12 -30.96 18.13
N ALA A 525 -16.06 -30.08 19.13
CA ALA A 525 -15.12 -30.21 20.24
C ALA A 525 -15.57 -31.32 21.21
N PRO A 526 -14.74 -32.34 21.51
CA PRO A 526 -15.05 -33.32 22.54
C PRO A 526 -15.17 -32.67 23.92
N HIS A 527 -16.13 -33.09 24.75
CA HIS A 527 -16.36 -32.51 26.09
C HIS A 527 -15.10 -32.52 26.97
N GLN A 528 -14.29 -33.59 26.88
CA GLN A 528 -13.04 -33.71 27.63
C GLN A 528 -12.01 -32.65 27.22
N LEU A 529 -11.90 -32.34 25.92
CA LEU A 529 -11.03 -31.27 25.41
C LEU A 529 -11.44 -29.92 25.99
N VAL A 530 -12.73 -29.60 25.95
CA VAL A 530 -13.25 -28.32 26.46
C VAL A 530 -12.96 -28.17 27.95
N GLN A 531 -13.18 -29.22 28.73
CA GLN A 531 -12.95 -29.20 30.18
C GLN A 531 -11.46 -29.06 30.52
N GLU A 532 -10.58 -29.82 29.86
CA GLU A 532 -9.14 -29.75 30.10
C GLU A 532 -8.56 -28.40 29.68
N LEU A 533 -8.96 -27.89 28.50
CA LEU A 533 -8.53 -26.58 28.01
C LEU A 533 -8.97 -25.46 28.96
N LYS A 534 -10.24 -25.48 29.42
CA LYS A 534 -10.75 -24.52 30.42
C LYS A 534 -9.92 -24.54 31.69
N ASN A 535 -9.70 -25.72 32.27
CA ASN A 535 -8.93 -25.88 33.50
C ASN A 535 -7.50 -25.35 33.31
N LYS A 536 -6.87 -25.66 32.17
CA LYS A 536 -5.51 -25.19 31.89
C LYS A 536 -5.42 -23.69 31.73
N MET A 537 -6.32 -23.07 30.96
CA MET A 537 -6.39 -21.61 30.80
C MET A 537 -6.53 -20.93 32.16
N GLN A 538 -7.49 -21.37 32.98
CA GLN A 538 -7.72 -20.79 34.31
C GLN A 538 -6.54 -20.98 35.25
N SER A 539 -5.87 -22.13 35.23
CA SER A 539 -4.68 -22.39 36.06
C SER A 539 -3.45 -21.56 35.66
N SER A 540 -3.43 -21.05 34.44
CA SER A 540 -2.35 -20.22 33.89
C SER A 540 -2.70 -18.72 33.89
N ASP A 541 -3.75 -18.31 34.61
CA ASP A 541 -4.27 -16.94 34.64
C ASP A 541 -4.71 -16.39 33.27
N MET A 542 -5.07 -17.28 32.33
CA MET A 542 -5.59 -16.94 31.01
C MET A 542 -7.13 -16.94 31.01
N PRO A 543 -7.79 -15.94 30.39
CA PRO A 543 -9.25 -15.89 30.34
C PRO A 543 -9.84 -17.05 29.53
N TRP A 544 -10.85 -17.73 30.10
CA TRP A 544 -11.62 -18.75 29.38
C TRP A 544 -12.75 -18.10 28.55
N PRO A 545 -12.76 -18.22 27.21
CA PRO A 545 -13.75 -17.56 26.35
C PRO A 545 -15.20 -17.92 26.69
N GLY A 546 -15.45 -19.17 27.09
CA GLY A 546 -16.81 -19.61 27.44
C GLY A 546 -17.36 -18.99 28.73
N ASN A 547 -16.59 -18.21 29.50
CA ASN A 547 -17.14 -17.39 30.58
C ASN A 547 -17.94 -16.19 30.05
N GLU A 548 -17.68 -15.76 28.80
CA GLU A 548 -18.39 -14.64 28.15
C GLU A 548 -19.64 -15.10 27.37
N GLY A 549 -19.79 -16.41 27.13
CA GLY A 549 -20.93 -17.00 26.46
C GLY A 549 -20.55 -18.13 25.51
N GLU A 550 -21.55 -18.90 25.07
CA GLU A 550 -21.37 -20.01 24.12
C GLU A 550 -20.84 -19.51 22.76
N GLU A 551 -21.36 -18.40 22.25
CA GLU A 551 -20.88 -17.76 21.02
C GLU A 551 -19.38 -17.46 21.08
N ARG A 552 -18.88 -17.05 22.25
CA ARG A 552 -17.48 -16.67 22.41
C ARG A 552 -16.55 -17.87 22.45
N TRP A 553 -17.02 -18.98 23.03
CA TRP A 553 -16.36 -20.28 22.90
C TRP A 553 -16.35 -20.75 21.43
N GLU A 554 -17.46 -20.64 20.71
CA GLU A 554 -17.53 -21.05 19.30
C GLU A 554 -16.55 -20.28 18.42
N GLN A 555 -16.30 -19.00 18.70
CA GLN A 555 -15.28 -18.21 18.03
C GLN A 555 -13.85 -18.73 18.30
N ALA A 556 -13.54 -19.06 19.56
CA ALA A 556 -12.27 -19.71 19.92
C ALA A 556 -12.10 -21.07 19.23
N TRP A 557 -13.16 -21.88 19.23
CA TRP A 557 -13.16 -23.19 18.58
C TRP A 557 -13.00 -23.07 17.06
N MET A 558 -13.66 -22.08 16.43
CA MET A 558 -13.48 -21.79 15.02
C MET A 558 -12.02 -21.41 14.70
N ALA A 559 -11.38 -20.60 15.54
CA ALA A 559 -9.97 -20.24 15.36
C ALA A 559 -9.05 -21.48 15.43
N ILE A 560 -9.25 -22.38 16.41
CA ILE A 560 -8.51 -23.65 16.51
C ILE A 560 -8.70 -24.50 15.23
N LYS A 561 -9.94 -24.63 14.75
CA LYS A 561 -10.23 -25.38 13.51
C LYS A 561 -9.57 -24.76 12.29
N ARG A 562 -9.52 -23.43 12.20
CA ARG A 562 -8.82 -22.72 11.11
C ARG A 562 -7.32 -22.97 11.14
N VAL A 563 -6.69 -22.98 12.32
CA VAL A 563 -5.26 -23.36 12.46
C VAL A 563 -5.01 -24.81 12.02
N TRP A 564 -5.88 -25.76 12.38
CA TRP A 564 -5.75 -27.13 11.88
C TRP A 564 -6.00 -27.24 10.38
N ALA A 565 -6.97 -26.50 9.85
CA ALA A 565 -7.27 -26.46 8.43
C ALA A 565 -6.10 -25.87 7.62
N SER A 566 -5.31 -24.96 8.20
CA SER A 566 -4.19 -24.31 7.50
C SER A 566 -3.10 -25.30 7.07
N LYS A 567 -3.07 -26.53 7.60
CA LYS A 567 -2.27 -27.64 7.06
C LYS A 567 -2.46 -27.78 5.55
N TRP A 568 -3.70 -27.62 5.07
CA TRP A 568 -4.08 -27.75 3.66
C TRP A 568 -4.21 -26.40 2.94
N ASN A 569 -3.56 -25.35 3.44
CA ASN A 569 -3.36 -24.16 2.62
C ASN A 569 -2.53 -24.54 1.39
N GLU A 570 -2.86 -23.95 0.23
CA GLU A 570 -2.13 -24.21 -1.02
C GLU A 570 -0.63 -23.98 -0.83
N ARG A 571 -0.25 -22.84 -0.23
CA ARG A 571 1.15 -22.52 0.11
C ARG A 571 1.84 -23.59 0.94
N ALA A 572 1.21 -24.06 2.02
CA ALA A 572 1.77 -25.09 2.89
C ALA A 572 1.91 -26.45 2.17
N TYR A 573 0.90 -26.82 1.38
CA TYR A 573 0.90 -28.08 0.65
C TYR A 573 1.98 -28.12 -0.45
N TYR A 574 2.10 -27.05 -1.25
CA TYR A 574 3.13 -26.99 -2.28
C TYR A 574 4.52 -26.88 -1.66
N SER A 575 4.70 -26.03 -0.63
CA SER A 575 5.97 -25.88 0.06
C SER A 575 6.48 -27.22 0.64
N THR A 576 5.61 -28.01 1.28
CA THR A 576 5.99 -29.33 1.80
C THR A 576 6.35 -30.33 0.70
N ARG A 577 5.64 -30.31 -0.44
CA ARG A 577 6.01 -31.14 -1.61
C ARG A 577 7.36 -30.76 -2.21
N LYS A 578 7.72 -29.47 -2.26
CA LYS A 578 9.02 -29.00 -2.78
C LYS A 578 10.20 -29.64 -2.05
N VAL A 579 10.11 -29.72 -0.71
CA VAL A 579 11.13 -30.36 0.14
C VAL A 579 10.91 -31.87 0.33
N LYS A 580 9.99 -32.47 -0.42
CA LYS A 580 9.62 -33.91 -0.35
C LYS A 580 9.20 -34.36 1.05
N LEU A 581 8.61 -33.46 1.83
CA LEU A 581 8.03 -33.80 3.11
C LEU A 581 6.71 -34.55 2.89
N ASP A 582 6.56 -35.68 3.56
CA ASP A 582 5.30 -36.41 3.58
C ASP A 582 4.28 -35.62 4.42
N HIS A 583 3.27 -35.09 3.72
CA HIS A 583 2.21 -34.30 4.32
C HIS A 583 1.42 -35.06 5.40
N ASP A 584 1.37 -36.39 5.34
CA ASP A 584 0.67 -37.21 6.35
C ASP A 584 1.43 -37.34 7.67
N TYR A 585 2.70 -36.96 7.70
CA TYR A 585 3.55 -36.92 8.91
C TYR A 585 3.60 -35.53 9.54
N LEU A 586 3.01 -34.52 8.89
CA LEU A 586 2.85 -33.19 9.45
C LEU A 586 1.82 -33.24 10.59
N CYS A 587 2.24 -32.86 11.78
CA CYS A 587 1.41 -32.73 12.97
C CYS A 587 1.34 -31.25 13.36
N MET A 588 0.13 -30.77 13.70
CA MET A 588 -0.11 -29.37 14.05
C MET A 588 -0.52 -29.28 15.53
N ALA A 589 0.34 -28.70 16.35
CA ALA A 589 -0.05 -28.19 17.66
C ALA A 589 -0.66 -26.79 17.48
N VAL A 590 -1.42 -26.33 18.48
CA VAL A 590 -1.99 -24.98 18.49
C VAL A 590 -1.51 -24.25 19.73
N LEU A 591 -0.70 -23.22 19.53
CA LEU A 591 -0.29 -22.30 20.59
C LEU A 591 -1.41 -21.29 20.82
N VAL A 592 -1.96 -21.25 22.03
CA VAL A 592 -2.94 -20.24 22.45
C VAL A 592 -2.18 -19.18 23.25
N GLN A 593 -2.24 -17.94 22.82
CA GLN A 593 -1.54 -16.83 23.45
C GLN A 593 -2.47 -15.62 23.63
N GLU A 594 -2.29 -14.87 24.72
CA GLU A 594 -2.98 -13.58 24.88
C GLU A 594 -2.47 -12.56 23.86
N ILE A 595 -3.38 -11.88 23.17
CA ILE A 595 -3.04 -10.73 22.33
C ILE A 595 -2.86 -9.51 23.23
N ILE A 596 -1.70 -8.88 23.11
CA ILE A 596 -1.44 -7.55 23.69
C ILE A 596 -2.00 -6.52 22.72
N ASN A 597 -2.92 -5.65 23.18
CA ASN A 597 -3.43 -4.53 22.40
C ASN A 597 -2.31 -3.50 22.20
N ALA A 598 -1.53 -3.69 21.15
CA ALA A 598 -0.29 -3.00 20.86
C ALA A 598 -0.52 -1.55 20.42
N ASP A 599 0.30 -0.63 20.92
CA ASP A 599 0.41 0.72 20.34
C ASP A 599 1.30 0.66 19.09
N TYR A 600 2.36 -0.15 19.16
CA TYR A 600 3.27 -0.44 18.06
C TYR A 600 3.65 -1.93 18.04
N ALA A 601 3.94 -2.47 16.87
CA ALA A 601 4.54 -3.78 16.69
C ALA A 601 5.89 -3.65 15.99
N PHE A 602 6.80 -4.57 16.24
CA PHE A 602 8.14 -4.55 15.67
C PHE A 602 8.62 -5.95 15.30
N VAL A 603 9.50 -6.00 14.29
CA VAL A 603 10.29 -7.18 13.94
C VAL A 603 11.77 -6.80 13.95
N ILE A 604 12.59 -7.64 14.57
CA ILE A 604 14.03 -7.45 14.73
C ILE A 604 14.76 -8.57 14.02
N HIS A 605 15.76 -8.22 13.21
CA HIS A 605 16.84 -9.13 12.84
C HIS A 605 18.11 -8.68 13.55
N THR A 606 18.69 -9.56 14.37
CA THR A 606 19.87 -9.19 15.19
C THR A 606 21.18 -9.22 14.41
N THR A 607 21.17 -9.70 13.17
CA THR A 607 22.20 -9.45 12.16
C THR A 607 21.57 -8.70 10.99
N ASN A 608 22.19 -7.64 10.49
CA ASN A 608 21.60 -6.83 9.43
C ASN A 608 21.33 -7.70 8.17
N PRO A 609 20.07 -7.86 7.74
CA PRO A 609 19.70 -8.79 6.67
C PRO A 609 20.09 -8.31 5.28
N SER A 610 20.38 -7.02 5.10
CA SER A 610 20.78 -6.44 3.81
C SER A 610 22.30 -6.36 3.64
N SER A 611 23.05 -6.10 4.72
CA SER A 611 24.52 -6.02 4.67
C SER A 611 25.23 -7.29 5.13
N GLY A 612 24.57 -8.15 5.90
CA GLY A 612 25.19 -9.28 6.60
C GLY A 612 26.02 -8.87 7.82
N ASP A 613 25.99 -7.59 8.24
CA ASP A 613 26.77 -7.10 9.37
C ASP A 613 26.18 -7.60 10.70
N SER A 614 26.89 -8.55 11.34
CA SER A 614 26.53 -9.11 12.64
C SER A 614 26.74 -8.16 13.82
N SER A 615 27.35 -6.99 13.61
CA SER A 615 27.43 -5.94 14.64
C SER A 615 26.21 -5.01 14.67
N GLU A 616 25.31 -5.15 13.68
CA GLU A 616 24.14 -4.30 13.50
C GLU A 616 22.84 -5.07 13.73
N ILE A 617 21.94 -4.47 14.52
CA ILE A 617 20.55 -4.89 14.67
C ILE A 617 19.71 -4.06 13.71
N TYR A 618 18.95 -4.72 12.85
CA TYR A 618 17.98 -4.08 11.96
C TYR A 618 16.57 -4.28 12.51
N THR A 619 15.73 -3.25 12.46
CA THR A 619 14.38 -3.33 13.02
C THR A 619 13.39 -2.52 12.20
N GLU A 620 12.21 -3.09 12.00
CA GLU A 620 11.03 -2.43 11.44
C GLU A 620 9.93 -2.31 12.49
N VAL A 621 9.23 -1.16 12.51
CA VAL A 621 8.20 -0.82 13.49
C VAL A 621 6.96 -0.27 12.78
N VAL A 622 5.78 -0.77 13.14
CA VAL A 622 4.47 -0.33 12.64
C VAL A 622 3.56 0.07 13.79
N LYS A 623 2.55 0.89 13.50
CA LYS A 623 1.51 1.26 14.48
C LYS A 623 0.43 0.18 14.53
N GLY A 624 0.02 -0.21 15.74
CA GLY A 624 -0.92 -1.30 15.96
C GLY A 624 -0.25 -2.69 15.90
N LEU A 625 -0.95 -3.67 15.34
CA LEU A 625 -0.56 -5.07 15.30
C LEU A 625 0.50 -5.39 14.23
N GLY A 626 1.30 -6.44 14.52
CA GLY A 626 2.41 -6.90 13.69
C GLY A 626 1.98 -7.44 12.33
N GLU A 627 0.74 -7.90 12.20
CA GLU A 627 0.10 -8.32 10.96
C GLU A 627 0.14 -7.23 9.87
N THR A 628 0.19 -5.96 10.27
CA THR A 628 0.37 -4.82 9.35
C THR A 628 1.75 -4.83 8.66
N LEU A 629 2.77 -5.34 9.37
CA LEU A 629 4.15 -5.48 8.89
C LEU A 629 4.33 -6.80 8.13
N VAL A 630 3.94 -7.93 8.74
CA VAL A 630 4.18 -9.25 8.14
C VAL A 630 3.28 -9.54 6.95
N GLY A 631 2.03 -9.04 6.98
CA GLY A 631 1.02 -9.21 5.92
C GLY A 631 1.14 -8.20 4.76
N ALA A 632 2.26 -7.45 4.70
CA ALA A 632 2.65 -6.59 3.59
C ALA A 632 1.56 -5.60 3.11
N TYR A 633 0.90 -4.95 4.07
CA TYR A 633 0.06 -3.78 3.79
C TYR A 633 0.85 -2.71 3.02
N PRO A 634 0.27 -2.00 2.04
CA PRO A 634 1.00 -1.02 1.24
C PRO A 634 1.68 0.07 2.09
N GLY A 635 2.86 0.50 1.64
CA GLY A 635 3.68 1.49 2.35
C GLY A 635 4.73 0.83 3.24
N ARG A 636 5.61 1.65 3.80
CA ARG A 636 6.80 1.18 4.53
C ARG A 636 6.64 1.36 6.03
N ALA A 637 7.18 0.43 6.79
CA ALA A 637 7.36 0.59 8.22
C ALA A 637 8.41 1.64 8.57
N LEU A 638 8.40 2.12 9.82
CA LEU A 638 9.55 2.84 10.37
C LEU A 638 10.70 1.85 10.46
N SER A 639 11.87 2.19 9.93
CA SER A 639 13.04 1.30 9.98
C SER A 639 14.23 2.01 10.60
N PHE A 640 15.03 1.26 11.35
CA PHE A 640 16.27 1.75 11.93
C PHE A 640 17.31 0.64 12.05
N ILE A 641 18.57 1.06 12.16
CA ILE A 641 19.69 0.20 12.57
C ILE A 641 20.24 0.67 13.90
N CYS A 642 20.75 -0.26 14.69
CA CYS A 642 21.41 0.04 15.94
C CYS A 642 22.65 -0.85 16.07
N LYS A 643 23.78 -0.27 16.45
CA LYS A 643 25.00 -1.06 16.65
C LYS A 643 24.96 -1.72 18.02
N LYS A 644 25.42 -2.97 18.10
CA LYS A 644 25.43 -3.74 19.36
C LYS A 644 26.34 -3.12 20.43
N ASP A 645 27.35 -2.37 20.02
CA ASP A 645 28.25 -1.63 20.92
C ASP A 645 27.70 -0.25 21.34
N ASP A 646 26.62 0.23 20.73
CA ASP A 646 25.96 1.51 21.02
C ASP A 646 24.44 1.43 20.86
N LEU A 647 23.80 0.69 21.77
CA LEU A 647 22.34 0.44 21.76
C LEU A 647 21.48 1.69 22.07
N ASP A 648 22.12 2.79 22.45
CA ASP A 648 21.48 4.04 22.86
C ASP A 648 21.39 5.06 21.72
N SER A 649 22.02 4.75 20.57
CA SER A 649 22.09 5.63 19.40
C SER A 649 21.49 4.98 18.14
N PRO A 650 20.18 4.66 18.13
CA PRO A 650 19.52 4.10 16.95
C PRO A 650 19.55 5.11 15.79
N LYS A 651 19.95 4.63 14.61
CA LYS A 651 19.98 5.42 13.37
C LYS A 651 18.77 5.08 12.52
N LEU A 652 17.88 6.05 12.35
CA LEU A 652 16.74 5.95 11.45
C LEU A 652 17.19 5.72 10.00
N LEU A 653 16.49 4.80 9.34
CA LEU A 653 16.61 4.50 7.91
C LEU A 653 15.35 4.88 7.12
N GLY A 654 14.20 5.00 7.78
CA GLY A 654 12.95 5.42 7.15
C GLY A 654 11.86 5.75 8.17
N TYR A 655 11.03 6.74 7.84
CA TYR A 655 9.77 7.01 8.53
C TYR A 655 8.63 6.18 7.89
N PRO A 656 7.56 5.88 8.65
CA PRO A 656 6.50 5.02 8.15
C PRO A 656 5.61 5.75 7.13
N SER A 657 5.17 5.02 6.12
CA SER A 657 4.22 5.51 5.09
C SER A 657 2.96 4.67 4.95
N LYS A 658 2.81 3.60 5.75
CA LYS A 658 1.61 2.74 5.74
C LYS A 658 0.37 3.56 6.13
N PRO A 659 -0.68 3.62 5.29
CA PRO A 659 -1.88 4.38 5.59
C PRO A 659 -2.81 3.66 6.58
N ILE A 660 -2.77 2.32 6.62
CA ILE A 660 -3.63 1.49 7.46
C ILE A 660 -2.80 0.81 8.56
N GLY A 661 -3.35 0.82 9.78
CA GLY A 661 -2.89 0.02 10.90
C GLY A 661 -4.01 -0.89 11.39
N LEU A 662 -3.65 -2.06 11.88
CA LEU A 662 -4.58 -3.03 12.46
C LEU A 662 -4.59 -2.92 13.98
N PHE A 663 -5.78 -2.89 14.57
CA PHE A 663 -5.97 -2.85 16.02
C PHE A 663 -6.95 -3.92 16.43
N ILE A 664 -6.78 -4.44 17.64
CA ILE A 664 -7.70 -5.44 18.18
C ILE A 664 -7.89 -5.18 19.66
N ARG A 665 -9.12 -5.43 20.13
CA ARG A 665 -9.41 -5.45 21.56
C ARG A 665 -8.60 -6.55 22.25
N ARG A 666 -8.56 -6.52 23.58
CA ARG A 666 -7.94 -7.62 24.35
C ARG A 666 -8.60 -8.93 23.94
N SER A 667 -7.80 -9.86 23.43
CA SER A 667 -8.28 -11.10 22.81
C SER A 667 -7.24 -12.22 22.94
N LEU A 668 -7.50 -13.34 22.28
CA LEU A 668 -6.59 -14.47 22.16
C LEU A 668 -6.21 -14.68 20.69
N ILE A 669 -4.99 -15.15 20.45
CA ILE A 669 -4.53 -15.62 19.15
C ILE A 669 -4.19 -17.10 19.23
N PHE A 670 -4.63 -17.84 18.21
CA PHE A 670 -4.36 -19.26 18.04
C PHE A 670 -3.34 -19.38 16.92
N ARG A 671 -2.12 -19.77 17.26
CA ARG A 671 -1.00 -19.83 16.33
C ARG A 671 -0.71 -21.27 15.93
N SER A 672 -0.42 -21.46 14.65
CA SER A 672 0.18 -22.70 14.17
C SER A 672 1.52 -22.95 14.86
N ASP A 673 1.78 -24.20 15.21
CA ASP A 673 3.03 -24.63 15.82
C ASP A 673 3.33 -26.07 15.38
N SER A 674 3.69 -26.22 14.09
CA SER A 674 3.82 -27.54 13.46
C SER A 674 5.19 -28.18 13.70
N ASN A 675 5.27 -29.50 13.54
CA ASN A 675 6.55 -30.23 13.50
C ASN A 675 7.35 -30.00 12.20
N GLY A 676 6.86 -29.15 11.29
CA GLY A 676 7.50 -28.83 10.02
C GLY A 676 7.73 -27.34 9.75
N GLU A 677 7.55 -26.44 10.73
CA GLU A 677 7.73 -24.99 10.50
C GLU A 677 9.18 -24.50 10.57
N ASP A 678 10.03 -25.07 11.42
CA ASP A 678 11.41 -24.62 11.62
C ASP A 678 12.38 -25.82 11.58
N LEU A 679 12.53 -26.40 10.39
CA LEU A 679 13.44 -27.53 10.15
C LEU A 679 14.78 -26.99 9.63
N GLU A 680 15.87 -27.73 9.90
CA GLU A 680 17.20 -27.35 9.41
C GLU A 680 17.20 -27.29 7.87
N GLY A 681 17.42 -26.10 7.30
CA GLY A 681 17.36 -25.86 5.85
C GLY A 681 15.96 -25.67 5.26
N TYR A 682 14.90 -25.59 6.09
CA TYR A 682 13.53 -25.31 5.64
C TYR A 682 12.79 -24.39 6.63
N ALA A 683 12.51 -23.16 6.19
CA ALA A 683 11.76 -22.18 6.95
C ALA A 683 10.32 -22.10 6.46
N GLY A 684 9.38 -22.50 7.33
CA GLY A 684 7.94 -22.45 7.12
C GLY A 684 7.28 -21.15 7.58
N ALA A 685 8.03 -20.05 7.65
CA ALA A 685 7.52 -18.75 8.07
C ALA A 685 6.34 -18.30 7.18
N GLY A 686 5.20 -18.00 7.81
CA GLY A 686 3.98 -17.57 7.13
C GLY A 686 3.25 -18.65 6.32
N LEU A 687 3.66 -19.93 6.37
CA LEU A 687 2.96 -21.01 5.62
C LEU A 687 1.61 -21.37 6.22
N TYR A 688 1.56 -21.46 7.55
CA TYR A 688 0.39 -21.84 8.33
C TYR A 688 -0.17 -20.63 9.06
N ASP A 689 -1.47 -20.69 9.38
CA ASP A 689 -2.19 -19.51 9.81
C ASP A 689 -2.09 -19.30 11.32
N SER A 690 -1.92 -18.05 11.71
CA SER A 690 -2.22 -17.58 13.06
C SER A 690 -3.54 -16.83 13.01
N VAL A 691 -4.50 -17.25 13.85
CA VAL A 691 -5.89 -16.81 13.76
C VAL A 691 -6.28 -16.12 15.06
N PRO A 692 -6.47 -14.80 15.05
CA PRO A 692 -7.02 -14.11 16.21
C PRO A 692 -8.49 -14.50 16.43
N MET A 693 -8.92 -14.47 17.68
CA MET A 693 -10.27 -14.83 18.09
C MET A 693 -11.28 -13.72 17.77
N ASP A 694 -10.85 -12.46 17.79
CA ASP A 694 -11.62 -11.30 17.30
C ASP A 694 -11.07 -10.85 15.95
N GLU A 695 -11.93 -10.20 15.16
CA GLU A 695 -11.50 -9.51 13.95
C GLU A 695 -10.76 -8.22 14.29
N GLU A 696 -9.80 -7.86 13.45
CA GLU A 696 -9.01 -6.65 13.56
C GLU A 696 -9.75 -5.44 12.96
N ASP A 697 -9.73 -4.33 13.67
CA ASP A 697 -10.18 -3.04 13.18
C ASP A 697 -9.11 -2.43 12.28
N LYS A 698 -9.48 -2.12 11.03
CA LYS A 698 -8.65 -1.37 10.08
C LYS A 698 -8.83 0.13 10.33
N VAL A 699 -7.75 0.80 10.71
CA VAL A 699 -7.78 2.23 11.04
C VAL A 699 -6.83 2.99 10.11
N VAL A 700 -7.29 4.12 9.57
CA VAL A 700 -6.43 5.06 8.85
C VAL A 700 -5.54 5.78 9.87
N VAL A 701 -4.23 5.61 9.76
CA VAL A 701 -3.29 6.03 10.80
C VAL A 701 -2.94 7.51 10.67
N ASP A 702 -3.21 8.32 11.71
CA ASP A 702 -2.63 9.66 11.82
C ASP A 702 -1.24 9.60 12.46
N TYR A 703 -0.19 9.82 11.67
CA TYR A 703 1.19 9.92 12.18
C TYR A 703 1.52 11.32 12.72
N SER A 704 0.73 12.34 12.38
CA SER A 704 0.98 13.72 12.85
C SER A 704 0.70 13.92 14.33
N THR A 705 -0.01 12.97 14.94
CA THR A 705 -0.30 12.92 16.38
C THR A 705 0.46 11.80 17.09
N ASP A 706 1.28 11.04 16.36
CA ASP A 706 1.97 9.87 16.87
C ASP A 706 3.27 10.24 17.61
N PRO A 707 3.41 9.91 18.91
CA PRO A 707 4.62 10.22 19.68
C PRO A 707 5.89 9.60 19.10
N LEU A 708 5.81 8.40 18.49
CA LEU A 708 6.98 7.75 17.87
C LEU A 708 7.54 8.59 16.71
N ILE A 709 6.70 9.40 16.07
CA ILE A 709 7.06 10.22 14.91
C ILE A 709 7.40 11.65 15.34
N MET A 710 6.57 12.23 16.21
CA MET A 710 6.63 13.64 16.54
C MET A 710 7.55 13.98 17.73
N ASP A 711 7.84 13.02 18.62
CA ASP A 711 8.71 13.22 19.79
C ASP A 711 10.01 12.42 19.64
N SER A 712 11.13 13.12 19.41
CA SER A 712 12.44 12.51 19.23
C SER A 712 12.97 11.81 20.48
N ASN A 713 12.63 12.29 21.68
CA ASN A 713 13.05 11.69 22.94
C ASN A 713 12.28 10.39 23.19
N PHE A 714 10.97 10.42 23.00
CA PHE A 714 10.13 9.23 23.09
C PHE A 714 10.57 8.19 22.04
N ARG A 715 10.78 8.62 20.79
CA ARG A 715 11.29 7.75 19.73
C ARG A 715 12.59 7.07 20.12
N ASN A 716 13.63 7.83 20.45
CA ASN A 716 14.93 7.25 20.80
C ASN A 716 14.81 6.26 21.97
N LYS A 717 14.03 6.60 23.00
CA LYS A 717 13.78 5.70 24.13
C LYS A 717 13.16 4.37 23.70
N ILE A 718 12.13 4.40 22.85
CA ILE A 718 11.47 3.19 22.36
C ILE A 718 12.38 2.37 21.45
N LEU A 719 13.02 2.99 20.46
CA LEU A 719 13.90 2.29 19.52
C LEU A 719 15.08 1.63 20.24
N SER A 720 15.72 2.32 21.20
CA SER A 720 16.76 1.72 22.04
C SER A 720 16.24 0.58 22.91
N SER A 721 15.02 0.69 23.44
CA SER A 721 14.42 -0.40 24.23
C SER A 721 14.17 -1.64 23.37
N ILE A 722 13.74 -1.46 22.12
CA ILE A 722 13.58 -2.57 21.16
C ILE A 722 14.94 -3.19 20.83
N ALA A 723 15.96 -2.37 20.53
CA ALA A 723 17.31 -2.86 20.22
C ALA A 723 17.94 -3.64 21.39
N ARG A 724 17.81 -3.13 22.62
CA ARG A 724 18.27 -3.84 23.84
C ARG A 724 17.56 -5.17 24.06
N ALA A 725 16.27 -5.26 23.75
CA ALA A 725 15.53 -6.52 23.84
C ALA A 725 16.07 -7.53 22.83
N GLY A 726 16.30 -7.09 21.58
CA GLY A 726 16.89 -7.91 20.53
C GLY A 726 18.27 -8.44 20.90
N HIS A 727 19.16 -7.56 21.37
CA HIS A 727 20.51 -7.96 21.78
C HIS A 727 20.49 -8.97 22.94
N ALA A 728 19.70 -8.72 23.98
CA ALA A 728 19.60 -9.63 25.12
C ALA A 728 19.08 -11.02 24.72
N ILE A 729 18.16 -11.10 23.76
CA ILE A 729 17.62 -12.37 23.27
C ILE A 729 18.67 -13.11 22.43
N GLU A 730 19.40 -12.41 21.57
CA GLU A 730 20.53 -13.01 20.84
C GLU A 730 21.58 -13.59 21.80
N GLU A 731 21.97 -12.87 22.86
CA GLU A 731 22.91 -13.37 23.86
C GLU A 731 22.39 -14.64 24.56
N LEU A 732 21.08 -14.74 24.83
CA LEU A 732 20.46 -15.91 25.45
C LEU A 732 20.45 -17.16 24.56
N TYR A 733 20.37 -16.98 23.24
CA TYR A 733 20.38 -18.07 22.27
C TYR A 733 21.77 -18.38 21.72
N GLY A 734 22.70 -17.43 21.77
CA GLY A 734 24.05 -17.56 21.23
C GLY A 734 24.13 -17.56 19.70
N SER A 735 23.06 -17.17 19.02
CA SER A 735 22.97 -17.06 17.56
C SER A 735 22.03 -15.94 17.15
N ALA A 736 22.18 -15.43 15.93
CA ALA A 736 21.32 -14.37 15.40
C ALA A 736 19.84 -14.79 15.43
N GLN A 737 18.95 -13.84 15.72
CA GLN A 737 17.53 -14.08 15.92
C GLN A 737 16.66 -13.18 15.04
N ASP A 738 15.54 -13.74 14.59
CA ASP A 738 14.35 -13.06 14.07
C ASP A 738 13.30 -13.01 15.20
N ILE A 739 12.98 -11.80 15.66
CA ILE A 739 12.18 -11.57 16.87
C ILE A 739 10.99 -10.70 16.50
N GLU A 740 9.79 -11.18 16.82
CA GLU A 740 8.55 -10.41 16.71
C GLU A 740 8.12 -9.96 18.11
N GLY A 741 7.74 -8.69 18.23
CA GLY A 741 7.28 -8.12 19.50
C GLY A 741 6.39 -6.91 19.34
N VAL A 742 5.92 -6.41 20.47
CA VAL A 742 5.00 -5.28 20.54
C VAL A 742 5.37 -4.33 21.67
N VAL A 743 4.98 -3.08 21.50
CA VAL A 743 5.09 -2.01 22.49
C VAL A 743 3.68 -1.68 22.97
N LYS A 744 3.49 -1.71 24.30
CA LYS A 744 2.27 -1.23 24.95
C LYS A 744 2.62 -0.37 26.14
N ASP A 745 2.13 0.87 26.16
CA ASP A 745 2.38 1.85 27.23
C ASP A 745 3.88 2.03 27.51
N GLY A 746 4.69 2.00 26.43
CA GLY A 746 6.14 2.08 26.48
C GLY A 746 6.87 0.84 27.01
N LYS A 747 6.16 -0.27 27.27
CA LYS A 747 6.74 -1.56 27.67
C LYS A 747 6.87 -2.48 26.47
N ILE A 748 7.95 -3.27 26.45
CA ILE A 748 8.24 -4.22 25.38
C ILE A 748 7.70 -5.59 25.75
N TYR A 749 7.02 -6.23 24.81
CA TYR A 749 6.59 -7.62 24.90
C TYR A 749 7.12 -8.39 23.70
N VAL A 750 7.68 -9.58 23.92
CA VAL A 750 8.16 -10.44 22.84
C VAL A 750 7.14 -11.54 22.62
N VAL A 751 6.61 -11.61 21.40
CA VAL A 751 5.51 -12.51 21.05
C VAL A 751 6.01 -13.74 20.27
N GLN A 752 7.14 -13.64 19.59
CA GLN A 752 7.80 -14.76 18.90
C GLN A 752 9.31 -14.53 18.79
N THR A 753 10.09 -15.61 18.75
CA THR A 753 11.50 -15.57 18.38
C THR A 753 11.86 -16.87 17.65
N ARG A 754 12.78 -16.78 16.69
CA ARG A 754 13.39 -17.93 16.01
C ARG A 754 14.81 -17.58 15.55
N PRO A 755 15.66 -18.58 15.30
CA PRO A 755 16.96 -18.34 14.67
C PRO A 755 16.81 -17.58 13.35
N GLN A 756 17.63 -16.56 13.15
CA GLN A 756 17.77 -15.88 11.87
C GLN A 756 18.59 -16.79 10.94
N MET A 757 18.05 -17.06 9.75
CA MET A 757 18.65 -17.95 8.73
C MET A 757 19.56 -17.20 7.76
#